data_AF-A0A2E8TQ51-F1
#
_entry.id   AF-A0A2E8TQ51-F1
#
_cell.length_a   1.000
_cell.length_b   1.000
_cell.length_c   1.000
_cell.angle_alpha   90.00
_cell.angle_beta   90.00
_cell.angle_gamma   90.00
#
_symmetry.space_group_name_H-M   'P 1'
#
loop_
_entity.id
_entity.type
_entity.pdbx_description
1 polymer ?
#
loop_
_entity_poly.entity_id
_entity_poly.type
_entity_poly.pdbx_seq_one_letter_code
_entity_poly.pdbx_strand_id
1 'polypeptide(L)'
;MGEAEEISRKQKQVSISEFFEKNKHFLGFDTLQRSIITAVKESVDNSLDACEEARILPDIRVEIRRTKSDELRLVTQDNGPGIPRDAIENVFGKFLLGSRFHAIRQTRGQQGIGITGVVMYSQLTTGSKTHVVSKIKSDATAVFVDLGIDTKKNKAIKSGERRDSWVDNVTSEEIEQGLRIETLMKAKFQRGKKSVYQYLRMTSIVNPHASISLVVSDNNGDVLEQGKWLRTTNKLPKVVKEIRPHPRGVHLGTLQRLLRDAEERRMTSFLQKSFSSVPPSASKRILAAAQIEESRTPKRIRPEESQELVKAFQNVPLRDPPTDCLSPIEDLLIKKGLSKAIDSRFASTVTRKPKASQGNPFQIEVGLVFGGDLQSDGQIEILRFANRVPLMYQQGGCLLTKALESVNWKSYGLDQPGGIGIPKGPAAVLVHLASTNVQFTSEAKEAVSYDEYVFDEIRKAMLEVGRGLKNHLKKSSQRKKAKEKFELVNIILPEISKKSSELLCREEPDLAPVITQIMNAVFLEEELSWNPEEGLAICSITIHNYTARARAYTILVKWPEGPETSMSYNPTGGRKEAGGLWAWRLDTLNPGSSTILEFGVSGLNKGDWNGTDVFFRGNGEIIGATKMDEKLLEEQRKSEALEAAMEEVRSREESSAMGGLILRSEGVSDSSEDSDSQNSQPEEPLPKTGAEWFGLDGEGQ
;
A
#
# COMPACT_ATOMS: atom_id res chain seq x y z
N MET A 1 29.35 57.43 -7.95
CA MET A 1 28.67 56.20 -7.48
C MET A 1 29.72 55.35 -6.82
N GLY A 2 29.43 54.77 -5.65
CA GLY A 2 30.38 53.95 -4.91
C GLY A 2 30.54 52.55 -5.50
N GLU A 3 31.65 51.89 -5.22
CA GLU A 3 31.89 50.49 -5.66
C GLU A 3 30.77 49.55 -5.19
N ALA A 4 30.22 49.78 -4.00
CA ALA A 4 29.05 49.07 -3.48
C ALA A 4 27.79 49.21 -4.35
N GLU A 5 27.57 50.37 -5.00
CA GLU A 5 26.46 50.57 -5.94
C GLU A 5 26.69 49.81 -7.25
N GLU A 6 27.94 49.74 -7.74
CA GLU A 6 28.28 48.92 -8.90
C GLU A 6 28.17 47.42 -8.62
N ILE A 7 28.65 46.98 -7.45
CA ILE A 7 28.55 45.58 -7.00
C ILE A 7 27.07 45.21 -6.83
N SER A 8 26.25 46.09 -6.25
CA SER A 8 24.80 45.93 -6.16
C SER A 8 24.14 45.83 -7.53
N ARG A 9 24.47 46.73 -8.48
CA ARG A 9 23.98 46.66 -9.88
C ARG A 9 24.44 45.42 -10.66
N LYS A 10 25.50 44.73 -10.22
CA LYS A 10 25.95 43.45 -10.78
C LYS A 10 25.16 42.25 -10.22
N GLN A 11 24.44 42.41 -9.11
CA GLN A 11 23.53 41.37 -8.58
C GLN A 11 22.29 41.24 -9.47
N LYS A 12 22.00 40.02 -9.92
CA LYS A 12 20.83 39.71 -10.75
C LYS A 12 20.03 38.59 -10.09
N GLN A 13 18.72 38.81 -9.94
CA GLN A 13 17.81 37.77 -9.50
C GLN A 13 17.67 36.71 -10.59
N VAL A 14 18.06 35.47 -10.26
CA VAL A 14 17.97 34.31 -11.15
C VAL A 14 16.58 33.68 -11.01
N SER A 15 15.97 33.24 -12.11
CA SER A 15 14.68 32.54 -12.05
C SER A 15 14.83 31.10 -11.54
N ILE A 16 13.72 30.49 -11.10
CA ILE A 16 13.69 29.06 -10.71
C ILE A 16 14.09 28.17 -11.90
N SER A 17 13.64 28.49 -13.11
CA SER A 17 13.95 27.73 -14.32
C SER A 17 15.42 27.87 -14.72
N GLU A 18 16.02 29.07 -14.61
CA GLU A 18 17.44 29.31 -14.90
C GLU A 18 18.35 28.64 -13.84
N PHE A 19 17.88 28.55 -12.58
CA PHE A 19 18.55 27.77 -11.55
C PHE A 19 18.60 26.27 -11.91
N PHE A 20 17.48 25.68 -12.34
CA PHE A 20 17.44 24.27 -12.75
C PHE A 20 18.12 24.00 -14.11
N GLU A 21 18.10 24.97 -15.04
CA GLU A 21 18.85 24.92 -16.30
C GLU A 21 20.35 24.74 -16.07
N LYS A 22 20.89 25.42 -15.04
CA LYS A 22 22.29 25.28 -14.60
C LYS A 22 22.51 24.03 -13.74
N ASN A 23 21.56 23.68 -12.88
CA ASN A 23 21.70 22.60 -11.89
C ASN A 23 20.81 21.38 -12.19
N LYS A 24 20.91 20.85 -13.42
CA LYS A 24 20.11 19.72 -13.94
C LYS A 24 20.14 18.45 -13.06
N HIS A 25 21.21 18.29 -12.26
CA HIS A 25 21.40 17.17 -11.35
C HIS A 25 20.38 17.12 -10.19
N PHE A 26 19.89 18.27 -9.69
CA PHE A 26 18.85 18.29 -8.65
C PHE A 26 17.52 17.72 -9.15
N LEU A 27 17.20 17.91 -10.43
CA LEU A 27 16.05 17.30 -11.09
C LEU A 27 16.27 15.83 -11.48
N GLY A 28 17.39 15.20 -11.11
CA GLY A 28 17.69 13.80 -11.47
C GLY A 28 18.15 13.58 -12.92
N PHE A 29 18.53 14.64 -13.63
CA PHE A 29 19.08 14.58 -14.99
C PHE A 29 20.61 14.70 -14.99
N ASP A 30 21.30 13.75 -14.34
CA ASP A 30 22.77 13.70 -14.24
C ASP A 30 23.45 13.00 -15.43
N THR A 31 22.81 11.98 -15.98
CA THR A 31 23.39 11.01 -16.91
C THR A 31 22.34 10.53 -17.90
N LEU A 32 22.75 10.23 -19.14
CA LEU A 32 21.84 9.82 -20.23
C LEU A 32 20.96 8.60 -19.87
N GLN A 33 21.43 7.72 -18.99
CA GLN A 33 20.70 6.52 -18.55
C GLN A 33 19.65 6.85 -17.48
N ARG A 34 20.00 7.71 -16.51
CA ARG A 34 19.07 8.14 -15.48
C ARG A 34 18.01 9.08 -16.05
N SER A 35 18.36 9.96 -17.00
CA SER A 35 17.44 10.92 -17.63
C SER A 35 16.15 10.30 -18.17
N ILE A 36 16.22 9.14 -18.83
CA ILE A 36 15.01 8.44 -19.32
C ILE A 36 14.22 7.78 -18.19
N ILE A 37 14.88 7.25 -17.16
CA ILE A 37 14.19 6.68 -15.98
C ILE A 37 13.49 7.80 -15.20
N THR A 38 14.12 8.95 -15.00
CA THR A 38 13.53 10.16 -14.40
C THR A 38 12.32 10.64 -15.21
N ALA A 39 12.41 10.70 -16.54
CA ALA A 39 11.28 11.12 -17.37
C ALA A 39 10.10 10.14 -17.33
N VAL A 40 10.35 8.83 -17.34
CA VAL A 40 9.27 7.83 -17.19
C VAL A 40 8.69 7.84 -15.78
N LYS A 41 9.51 8.00 -14.73
CA LYS A 41 9.08 8.18 -13.33
C LYS A 41 8.10 9.34 -13.20
N GLU A 42 8.51 10.55 -13.59
CA GLU A 42 7.69 11.75 -13.46
C GLU A 42 6.45 11.77 -14.38
N SER A 43 6.47 11.08 -15.53
CA SER A 43 5.24 10.88 -16.33
C SER A 43 4.28 9.90 -15.64
N VAL A 44 4.73 8.67 -15.38
CA VAL A 44 3.87 7.57 -14.89
C VAL A 44 3.30 7.87 -13.52
N ASP A 45 4.08 8.47 -12.62
CA ASP A 45 3.61 8.80 -11.28
C ASP A 45 2.52 9.91 -11.30
N ASN A 46 2.58 10.83 -12.26
CA ASN A 46 1.53 11.84 -12.45
C ASN A 46 0.28 11.29 -13.13
N SER A 47 0.42 10.38 -14.11
CA SER A 47 -0.71 9.63 -14.69
C SER A 47 -1.43 8.79 -13.62
N LEU A 48 -0.67 8.10 -12.75
CA LEU A 48 -1.24 7.35 -11.62
C LEU A 48 -1.97 8.25 -10.61
N ASP A 49 -1.34 9.36 -10.17
CA ASP A 49 -1.98 10.33 -9.28
C ASP A 49 -3.28 10.90 -9.91
N ALA A 50 -3.27 11.23 -11.21
CA ALA A 50 -4.44 11.79 -11.91
C ALA A 50 -5.59 10.79 -12.07
N CYS A 51 -5.31 9.54 -12.43
CA CYS A 51 -6.32 8.49 -12.51
C CYS A 51 -6.92 8.17 -11.13
N GLU A 52 -6.10 8.08 -10.08
CA GLU A 52 -6.57 7.82 -8.71
C GLU A 52 -7.44 8.95 -8.15
N GLU A 53 -7.06 10.21 -8.41
CA GLU A 53 -7.83 11.40 -7.99
C GLU A 53 -9.16 11.53 -8.76
N ALA A 54 -9.18 11.13 -10.05
CA ALA A 54 -10.41 11.04 -10.86
C ALA A 54 -11.23 9.75 -10.67
N ARG A 55 -10.79 8.82 -9.82
CA ARG A 55 -11.38 7.48 -9.60
C ARG A 55 -11.47 6.60 -10.87
N ILE A 56 -10.56 6.80 -11.81
CA ILE A 56 -10.41 5.99 -13.03
C ILE A 56 -9.40 4.86 -12.76
N LEU A 57 -9.66 3.64 -13.25
CA LEU A 57 -8.70 2.54 -13.19
C LEU A 57 -7.56 2.78 -14.22
N PRO A 58 -6.29 2.96 -13.78
CA PRO A 58 -5.22 3.40 -14.68
C PRO A 58 -4.90 2.34 -15.75
N ASP A 59 -4.80 2.77 -17.00
CA ASP A 59 -4.09 2.06 -18.06
C ASP A 59 -3.09 3.02 -18.71
N ILE A 60 -1.81 2.63 -18.71
CA ILE A 60 -0.68 3.50 -19.05
C ILE A 60 0.20 2.80 -20.09
N ARG A 61 0.43 3.47 -21.22
CA ARG A 61 1.30 3.03 -22.31
C ARG A 61 2.54 3.90 -22.37
N VAL A 62 3.71 3.27 -22.30
CA VAL A 62 5.03 3.91 -22.44
C VAL A 62 5.69 3.38 -23.71
N GLU A 63 5.98 4.25 -24.66
CA GLU A 63 6.78 3.90 -25.85
C GLU A 63 8.13 4.62 -25.80
N ILE A 64 9.22 3.90 -26.03
CA ILE A 64 10.57 4.47 -26.15
C ILE A 64 11.10 4.09 -27.53
N ARG A 65 11.09 5.05 -28.44
CA ARG A 65 11.60 4.86 -29.81
C ARG A 65 12.99 5.47 -29.90
N ARG A 66 14.01 4.68 -30.25
CA ARG A 66 15.35 5.23 -30.49
C ARG A 66 15.33 6.15 -31.72
N THR A 67 16.26 7.11 -31.79
CA THR A 67 16.42 7.95 -32.98
C THR A 67 17.89 8.15 -33.37
N LYS A 68 18.83 8.18 -32.41
CA LYS A 68 20.28 8.13 -32.64
C LYS A 68 20.98 7.30 -31.56
N SER A 69 22.32 7.29 -31.55
CA SER A 69 23.12 6.60 -30.54
C SER A 69 22.68 6.94 -29.10
N ASP A 70 22.42 8.23 -28.86
CA ASP A 70 22.17 8.85 -27.55
C ASP A 70 21.00 9.87 -27.58
N GLU A 71 20.12 9.77 -28.59
CA GLU A 71 18.84 10.49 -28.68
C GLU A 71 17.68 9.50 -28.85
N LEU A 72 16.60 9.71 -28.11
CA LEU A 72 15.39 8.90 -28.15
C LEU A 72 14.14 9.77 -28.06
N ARG A 73 13.03 9.23 -28.54
CA ARG A 73 11.68 9.78 -28.38
C ARG A 73 10.95 8.97 -27.31
N LEU A 74 10.58 9.63 -26.21
CA LEU A 74 9.72 9.09 -25.18
C LEU A 74 8.27 9.53 -25.46
N VAL A 75 7.36 8.55 -25.49
CA VAL A 75 5.91 8.76 -25.49
C VAL A 75 5.35 8.15 -24.22
N THR A 76 4.49 8.89 -23.53
CA THR A 76 3.68 8.37 -22.43
C THR A 76 2.21 8.75 -22.66
N GLN A 77 1.32 7.77 -22.58
CA GLN A 77 -0.12 7.92 -22.80
C GLN A 77 -0.90 7.26 -21.66
N ASP A 78 -1.92 7.95 -21.14
CA ASP A 78 -2.82 7.46 -20.09
C ASP A 78 -4.30 7.67 -20.44
N ASN A 79 -5.16 6.97 -19.72
CA ASN A 79 -6.62 7.06 -19.78
C ASN A 79 -7.22 7.99 -18.70
N GLY A 80 -6.46 8.96 -18.21
CA GLY A 80 -6.87 9.87 -17.14
C GLY A 80 -7.96 10.87 -17.55
N PRO A 81 -8.32 11.82 -16.66
CA PRO A 81 -9.38 12.81 -16.92
C PRO A 81 -9.01 13.86 -17.99
N GLY A 82 -7.78 13.85 -18.49
CA GLY A 82 -7.21 14.92 -19.30
C GLY A 82 -6.84 16.17 -18.50
N ILE A 83 -6.41 17.23 -19.19
CA ILE A 83 -6.04 18.52 -18.61
C ILE A 83 -6.79 19.64 -19.37
N PRO A 84 -7.53 20.53 -18.68
CA PRO A 84 -8.20 21.68 -19.31
C PRO A 84 -7.22 22.55 -20.09
N ARG A 85 -7.62 22.97 -21.30
CA ARG A 85 -6.80 23.76 -22.24
C ARG A 85 -5.96 24.85 -21.57
N ASP A 86 -6.60 25.68 -20.75
CA ASP A 86 -5.98 26.86 -20.16
C ASP A 86 -5.15 26.52 -18.89
N ALA A 87 -5.26 25.29 -18.38
CA ALA A 87 -4.39 24.72 -17.37
C ALA A 87 -3.12 24.08 -17.95
N ILE A 88 -3.10 23.62 -19.21
CA ILE A 88 -1.94 22.95 -19.83
C ILE A 88 -0.67 23.81 -19.73
N GLU A 89 -0.75 25.08 -20.12
CA GLU A 89 0.38 26.04 -20.06
C GLU A 89 0.90 26.25 -18.62
N ASN A 90 0.02 26.08 -17.63
CA ASN A 90 0.34 26.24 -16.23
C ASN A 90 0.98 24.97 -15.64
N VAL A 91 0.49 23.78 -16.01
CA VAL A 91 1.01 22.48 -15.53
C VAL A 91 2.40 22.17 -16.09
N PHE A 92 2.62 22.38 -17.39
CA PHE A 92 3.90 22.03 -18.06
C PHE A 92 4.91 23.18 -18.11
N GLY A 93 4.46 24.43 -17.93
CA GLY A 93 5.26 25.63 -18.21
C GLY A 93 5.76 26.41 -17.00
N LYS A 94 5.39 26.03 -15.78
CA LYS A 94 5.76 26.73 -14.54
C LYS A 94 6.33 25.76 -13.52
N PHE A 95 7.57 26.00 -13.08
CA PHE A 95 8.11 25.31 -11.91
C PHE A 95 7.43 25.81 -10.63
N LEU A 96 7.26 24.90 -9.68
CA LEU A 96 6.62 25.12 -8.37
C LEU A 96 5.14 25.54 -8.43
N LEU A 97 4.40 25.07 -9.43
CA LEU A 97 2.94 25.18 -9.47
C LEU A 97 2.28 23.81 -9.21
N GLY A 98 1.23 23.80 -8.39
CA GLY A 98 0.39 22.62 -8.19
C GLY A 98 -0.52 22.72 -6.96
N SER A 99 -1.64 22.00 -6.98
CA SER A 99 -2.54 21.85 -5.82
C SER A 99 -1.87 21.17 -4.62
N ARG A 100 -0.89 20.30 -4.89
CA ARG A 100 -0.18 19.44 -3.90
C ARG A 100 0.75 20.21 -2.94
N PHE A 101 0.88 21.53 -3.05
CA PHE A 101 1.83 22.35 -2.27
C PHE A 101 1.39 22.74 -0.85
N HIS A 102 0.10 22.94 -0.64
CA HIS A 102 -0.44 23.45 0.63
C HIS A 102 -1.08 22.34 1.47
N ALA A 103 -1.56 21.28 0.81
CA ALA A 103 -2.23 20.15 1.42
C ALA A 103 -1.25 19.12 2.00
N ILE A 104 -1.33 18.87 3.31
CA ILE A 104 -0.60 17.76 3.94
C ILE A 104 -1.42 16.48 3.75
N ARG A 105 -1.10 15.74 2.69
CA ARG A 105 -1.65 14.40 2.36
C ARG A 105 -0.58 13.55 1.69
N GLN A 106 -0.64 12.22 1.82
CA GLN A 106 0.29 11.33 1.11
C GLN A 106 0.17 11.51 -0.42
N THR A 107 1.30 11.73 -1.10
CA THR A 107 1.39 11.94 -2.55
C THR A 107 2.69 11.33 -3.11
N ARG A 108 2.69 10.98 -4.40
CA ARG A 108 3.90 10.58 -5.15
C ARG A 108 4.75 11.83 -5.46
N GLY A 109 4.16 12.79 -6.17
CA GLY A 109 4.75 14.10 -6.47
C GLY A 109 4.53 15.13 -5.34
N GLN A 110 5.60 15.76 -4.85
CA GLN A 110 5.56 16.66 -3.67
C GLN A 110 5.86 18.15 -4.01
N GLN A 111 6.57 18.44 -5.09
CA GLN A 111 7.17 19.77 -5.34
C GLN A 111 6.81 20.41 -6.69
N GLY A 112 5.91 19.85 -7.49
CA GLY A 112 5.48 20.50 -8.76
C GLY A 112 6.63 20.87 -9.72
N ILE A 113 7.68 20.04 -9.76
CA ILE A 113 8.88 20.23 -10.61
C ILE A 113 9.03 19.17 -11.71
N GLY A 114 8.40 18.01 -11.55
CA GLY A 114 8.68 16.78 -12.30
C GLY A 114 8.55 16.91 -13.81
N ILE A 115 7.31 16.95 -14.31
CA ILE A 115 7.05 16.97 -15.76
C ILE A 115 7.59 18.25 -16.44
N THR A 116 7.54 19.39 -15.74
CA THR A 116 8.19 20.66 -16.14
C THR A 116 9.70 20.48 -16.35
N GLY A 117 10.35 19.68 -15.50
CA GLY A 117 11.75 19.29 -15.64
C GLY A 117 12.02 18.44 -16.88
N VAL A 118 11.11 17.53 -17.25
CA VAL A 118 11.20 16.74 -18.49
C VAL A 118 11.12 17.64 -19.73
N VAL A 119 10.13 18.54 -19.77
CA VAL A 119 9.96 19.55 -20.85
C VAL A 119 11.23 20.41 -20.99
N MET A 120 11.75 20.91 -19.85
CA MET A 120 12.97 21.70 -19.83
C MET A 120 14.19 20.90 -20.32
N TYR A 121 14.34 19.63 -19.90
CA TYR A 121 15.47 18.79 -20.33
C TYR A 121 15.41 18.42 -21.82
N SER A 122 14.22 18.16 -22.37
CA SER A 122 13.99 18.02 -23.82
C SER A 122 14.53 19.24 -24.56
N GLN A 123 13.99 20.43 -24.23
CA GLN A 123 14.39 21.69 -24.85
C GLN A 123 15.90 21.97 -24.72
N LEU A 124 16.50 21.73 -23.55
CA LEU A 124 17.92 21.97 -23.28
C LEU A 124 18.88 20.91 -23.85
N THR A 125 18.40 19.81 -24.45
CA THR A 125 19.26 18.76 -25.02
C THR A 125 19.11 18.57 -26.52
N THR A 126 17.91 18.74 -27.07
CA THR A 126 17.59 18.54 -28.50
C THR A 126 17.04 19.81 -29.16
N GLY A 127 16.74 20.87 -28.40
CA GLY A 127 16.00 22.04 -28.89
C GLY A 127 14.53 21.77 -29.20
N SER A 128 14.05 20.53 -29.02
CA SER A 128 12.70 20.13 -29.41
C SER A 128 11.67 20.47 -28.33
N LYS A 129 10.50 20.93 -28.78
CA LYS A 129 9.32 21.13 -27.94
C LYS A 129 8.72 19.79 -27.52
N THR A 130 7.95 19.80 -26.45
CA THR A 130 7.13 18.68 -26.01
C THR A 130 5.78 18.75 -26.70
N HIS A 131 5.40 17.73 -27.45
CA HIS A 131 4.05 17.64 -28.01
C HIS A 131 3.13 17.04 -26.95
N VAL A 132 2.02 17.72 -26.67
CA VAL A 132 0.99 17.25 -25.73
C VAL A 132 -0.34 17.15 -26.47
N VAL A 133 -1.03 16.03 -26.27
CA VAL A 133 -2.42 15.81 -26.69
C VAL A 133 -3.23 15.52 -25.44
N SER A 134 -4.37 16.20 -25.25
CA SER A 134 -5.28 15.87 -24.16
C SER A 134 -6.73 16.05 -24.55
N LYS A 135 -7.58 15.15 -24.06
CA LYS A 135 -9.04 15.18 -24.21
C LYS A 135 -9.67 14.93 -22.85
N ILE A 136 -10.69 15.71 -22.52
CA ILE A 136 -11.54 15.52 -21.34
C ILE A 136 -12.83 14.88 -21.85
N LYS A 137 -13.48 14.02 -21.06
CA LYS A 137 -14.74 13.35 -21.45
C LYS A 137 -15.89 14.33 -21.79
N SER A 138 -15.81 15.60 -21.40
CA SER A 138 -16.72 16.69 -21.80
C SER A 138 -16.49 17.24 -23.20
N ASP A 139 -15.28 17.09 -23.74
CA ASP A 139 -14.82 17.80 -24.94
C ASP A 139 -14.82 16.85 -26.14
N ALA A 140 -15.63 17.16 -27.16
CA ALA A 140 -15.71 16.37 -28.38
C ALA A 140 -14.36 16.22 -29.10
N THR A 141 -13.53 17.26 -29.06
CA THR A 141 -12.20 17.33 -29.72
C THR A 141 -11.07 17.28 -28.70
N ALA A 142 -9.99 16.56 -29.00
CA ALA A 142 -8.74 16.69 -28.26
C ALA A 142 -8.03 18.01 -28.59
N VAL A 143 -7.29 18.56 -27.62
CA VAL A 143 -6.38 19.68 -27.80
C VAL A 143 -4.98 19.14 -28.05
N PHE A 144 -4.39 19.48 -29.19
CA PHE A 144 -2.99 19.20 -29.53
C PHE A 144 -2.20 20.51 -29.39
N VAL A 145 -1.02 20.45 -28.77
CA VAL A 145 -0.21 21.65 -28.49
C VAL A 145 1.28 21.33 -28.32
N ASP A 146 2.16 22.17 -28.87
CA ASP A 146 3.60 22.10 -28.59
C ASP A 146 3.97 23.06 -27.45
N LEU A 147 4.74 22.55 -26.49
CA LEU A 147 5.15 23.28 -25.29
C LEU A 147 6.68 23.34 -25.17
N GLY A 148 7.18 24.54 -24.96
CA GLY A 148 8.52 24.84 -24.43
C GLY A 148 8.43 25.72 -23.18
N ILE A 149 9.57 26.13 -22.63
CA ILE A 149 9.68 26.96 -21.43
C ILE A 149 10.58 28.17 -21.70
N ASP A 150 10.09 29.38 -21.40
CA ASP A 150 10.91 30.59 -21.27
C ASP A 150 11.62 30.53 -19.90
N THR A 151 12.89 30.11 -19.89
CA THR A 151 13.62 29.95 -18.62
C THR A 151 13.88 31.28 -17.92
N LYS A 152 13.81 32.43 -18.60
CA LYS A 152 13.95 33.75 -17.94
C LYS A 152 12.66 34.17 -17.25
N LYS A 153 11.49 33.84 -17.81
CA LYS A 153 10.17 34.25 -17.27
C LYS A 153 9.44 33.19 -16.44
N ASN A 154 9.91 31.93 -16.41
CA ASN A 154 9.21 30.77 -15.83
C ASN A 154 7.75 30.68 -16.34
N LYS A 155 7.60 30.60 -17.67
CA LYS A 155 6.31 30.46 -18.37
C LYS A 155 6.43 29.50 -19.55
N ALA A 156 5.32 28.87 -19.94
CA ALA A 156 5.23 28.14 -21.20
C ALA A 156 5.49 29.04 -22.41
N ILE A 157 6.07 28.44 -23.46
CA ILE A 157 6.06 28.94 -24.84
C ILE A 157 5.23 27.96 -25.65
N LYS A 158 4.07 28.41 -26.13
CA LYS A 158 3.09 27.59 -26.85
C LYS A 158 3.23 27.74 -28.37
N SER A 159 3.07 26.65 -29.12
CA SER A 159 2.82 26.67 -30.57
C SER A 159 1.98 25.48 -31.00
N GLY A 160 1.63 25.41 -32.29
CA GLY A 160 0.98 24.24 -32.89
C GLY A 160 -0.42 23.92 -32.34
N GLU A 161 -1.07 24.88 -31.65
CA GLU A 161 -2.39 24.62 -31.05
C GLU A 161 -3.43 24.33 -32.15
N ARG A 162 -4.00 23.14 -32.10
CA ARG A 162 -5.14 22.72 -32.92
C ARG A 162 -6.11 21.88 -32.09
N ARG A 163 -7.37 21.84 -32.52
CA ARG A 163 -8.38 20.89 -32.05
C ARG A 163 -8.67 19.90 -33.18
N ASP A 164 -8.75 18.62 -32.85
CA ASP A 164 -9.00 17.53 -33.81
C ASP A 164 -9.65 16.33 -33.07
N SER A 165 -10.08 15.30 -33.79
CA SER A 165 -10.36 14.02 -33.14
C SER A 165 -9.07 13.33 -32.70
N TRP A 166 -9.15 12.42 -31.73
CA TRP A 166 -7.98 11.67 -31.24
C TRP A 166 -8.27 10.17 -31.28
N VAL A 167 -7.80 9.55 -32.35
CA VAL A 167 -7.83 8.10 -32.58
C VAL A 167 -6.57 7.47 -31.96
N ASP A 168 -6.71 6.31 -31.31
CA ASP A 168 -5.53 5.56 -30.86
C ASP A 168 -4.81 4.88 -32.03
N ASN A 169 -3.49 5.06 -32.10
CA ASN A 169 -2.66 4.49 -33.17
C ASN A 169 -2.54 2.95 -33.12
N VAL A 170 -3.19 2.28 -32.15
CA VAL A 170 -3.10 0.83 -31.92
C VAL A 170 -4.47 0.14 -32.01
N THR A 171 -5.56 0.73 -31.49
CA THR A 171 -6.92 0.18 -31.65
C THR A 171 -7.69 0.76 -32.83
N SER A 172 -7.26 1.89 -33.40
CA SER A 172 -8.02 2.67 -34.40
C SER A 172 -9.38 3.20 -33.92
N GLU A 173 -9.62 3.22 -32.61
CA GLU A 173 -10.83 3.77 -31.98
C GLU A 173 -10.60 5.21 -31.50
N GLU A 174 -11.66 6.02 -31.40
CA GLU A 174 -11.56 7.32 -30.72
C GLU A 174 -11.37 7.14 -29.20
N ILE A 175 -10.35 7.80 -28.67
CA ILE A 175 -10.12 7.90 -27.24
C ILE A 175 -11.15 8.88 -26.66
N GLU A 176 -11.91 8.46 -25.64
CA GLU A 176 -12.88 9.35 -24.96
C GLU A 176 -12.18 10.45 -24.15
N GLN A 177 -11.15 10.09 -23.39
CA GLN A 177 -10.43 10.97 -22.46
C GLN A 177 -9.00 10.47 -22.25
N GLY A 178 -8.09 11.38 -21.89
CA GLY A 178 -6.72 11.02 -21.52
C GLY A 178 -5.70 12.12 -21.76
N LEU A 179 -4.44 11.75 -21.57
CA LEU A 179 -3.27 12.58 -21.81
C LEU A 179 -2.22 11.77 -22.57
N ARG A 180 -1.62 12.35 -23.61
CA ARG A 180 -0.44 11.82 -24.31
C ARG A 180 0.63 12.89 -24.40
N ILE A 181 1.83 12.56 -23.95
CA ILE A 181 3.00 13.43 -23.90
C ILE A 181 4.08 12.76 -24.76
N GLU A 182 4.68 13.53 -25.67
CA GLU A 182 5.71 13.06 -26.59
C GLU A 182 6.91 14.04 -26.58
N THR A 183 8.09 13.53 -26.20
CA THR A 183 9.33 14.31 -26.01
C THR A 183 10.49 13.68 -26.77
N LEU A 184 11.37 14.52 -27.33
CA LEU A 184 12.64 14.09 -27.94
C LEU A 184 13.80 14.57 -27.07
N MET A 185 14.51 13.64 -26.43
CA MET A 185 15.53 13.97 -25.41
C MET A 185 16.84 13.22 -25.65
N LYS A 186 17.96 13.79 -25.20
CA LYS A 186 19.23 13.05 -25.14
C LYS A 186 19.22 12.10 -23.95
N ALA A 187 19.06 10.82 -24.22
CA ALA A 187 19.05 9.76 -23.24
C ALA A 187 19.42 8.42 -23.89
N LYS A 188 19.78 7.44 -23.07
CA LYS A 188 20.29 6.14 -23.52
C LYS A 188 19.61 5.01 -22.77
N PHE A 189 18.82 4.23 -23.50
CA PHE A 189 18.20 3.02 -22.95
C PHE A 189 19.25 1.92 -22.69
N GLN A 190 19.09 1.17 -21.60
CA GLN A 190 19.90 -0.02 -21.28
C GLN A 190 19.05 -1.05 -20.52
N ARG A 191 19.23 -2.34 -20.85
CA ARG A 191 18.61 -3.47 -20.15
C ARG A 191 19.31 -3.78 -18.81
N GLY A 192 18.59 -4.37 -17.85
CA GLY A 192 19.15 -4.88 -16.59
C GLY A 192 18.57 -4.23 -15.33
N LYS A 193 19.24 -4.37 -14.17
CA LYS A 193 18.72 -3.97 -12.84
C LYS A 193 18.44 -2.47 -12.66
N LYS A 194 18.98 -1.60 -13.54
CA LYS A 194 18.72 -0.14 -13.59
C LYS A 194 18.14 0.25 -14.94
N SER A 195 17.05 -0.40 -15.33
CA SER A 195 16.33 -0.17 -16.59
C SER A 195 14.94 0.42 -16.34
N VAL A 196 14.34 0.99 -17.39
CA VAL A 196 12.93 1.40 -17.37
C VAL A 196 12.01 0.20 -17.17
N TYR A 197 12.34 -0.97 -17.75
CA TYR A 197 11.60 -2.21 -17.54
C TYR A 197 11.51 -2.59 -16.06
N GLN A 198 12.63 -2.57 -15.34
CA GLN A 198 12.65 -2.85 -13.89
C GLN A 198 11.91 -1.77 -13.09
N TYR A 199 11.96 -0.49 -13.48
CA TYR A 199 11.14 0.56 -12.85
C TYR A 199 9.65 0.24 -12.98
N LEU A 200 9.17 0.00 -14.21
CA LEU A 200 7.76 -0.28 -14.47
C LEU A 200 7.29 -1.60 -13.85
N ARG A 201 8.15 -2.64 -13.81
CA ARG A 201 7.92 -3.87 -13.03
C ARG A 201 7.68 -3.52 -11.56
N MET A 202 8.56 -2.75 -10.91
CA MET A 202 8.39 -2.31 -9.52
C MET A 202 7.11 -1.48 -9.30
N THR A 203 6.82 -0.51 -10.18
CA THR A 203 5.58 0.28 -10.11
C THR A 203 4.34 -0.61 -10.23
N SER A 204 4.38 -1.67 -11.04
CA SER A 204 3.26 -2.59 -11.25
C SER A 204 2.98 -3.54 -10.08
N ILE A 205 3.98 -3.81 -9.22
CA ILE A 205 3.85 -4.55 -7.95
C ILE A 205 3.05 -3.72 -6.95
N VAL A 206 3.39 -2.44 -6.81
CA VAL A 206 2.86 -1.56 -5.75
C VAL A 206 1.55 -0.87 -6.15
N ASN A 207 1.20 -0.89 -7.43
CA ASN A 207 -0.05 -0.38 -7.97
C ASN A 207 -0.81 -1.50 -8.71
N PRO A 208 -1.31 -2.55 -8.00
CA PRO A 208 -1.91 -3.73 -8.64
C PRO A 208 -3.23 -3.46 -9.36
N HIS A 209 -3.85 -2.29 -9.14
CA HIS A 209 -5.01 -1.75 -9.88
C HIS A 209 -4.63 -1.14 -11.24
N ALA A 210 -3.35 -0.85 -11.47
CA ALA A 210 -2.88 -0.26 -12.73
C ALA A 210 -2.52 -1.35 -13.75
N SER A 211 -2.96 -1.12 -14.99
CA SER A 211 -2.38 -1.74 -16.18
C SER A 211 -1.24 -0.86 -16.67
N ILE A 212 -0.08 -1.46 -16.93
CA ILE A 212 1.10 -0.76 -17.46
C ILE A 212 1.65 -1.54 -18.65
N SER A 213 1.98 -0.84 -19.74
CA SER A 213 2.63 -1.41 -20.92
C SER A 213 3.86 -0.60 -21.33
N LEU A 214 4.90 -1.31 -21.77
CA LEU A 214 6.16 -0.77 -22.27
C LEU A 214 6.45 -1.37 -23.64
N VAL A 215 6.75 -0.53 -24.62
CA VAL A 215 7.31 -0.92 -25.92
C VAL A 215 8.57 -0.10 -26.18
N VAL A 216 9.70 -0.77 -26.40
CA VAL A 216 10.98 -0.14 -26.75
C VAL A 216 11.35 -0.57 -28.16
N SER A 217 11.52 0.37 -29.09
CA SER A 217 11.93 0.10 -30.48
C SER A 217 13.26 0.76 -30.82
N ASP A 218 14.03 0.14 -31.71
CA ASP A 218 15.18 0.80 -32.34
C ASP A 218 14.72 1.74 -33.49
N ASN A 219 15.68 2.44 -34.10
CA ASN A 219 15.49 3.34 -35.25
C ASN A 219 14.68 2.72 -36.40
N ASN A 220 14.83 1.41 -36.62
CA ASN A 220 14.21 0.67 -37.73
C ASN A 220 12.76 0.23 -37.44
N GLY A 221 12.28 0.43 -36.20
CA GLY A 221 10.99 -0.09 -35.73
C GLY A 221 11.07 -1.45 -35.02
N ASP A 222 12.21 -2.16 -35.12
CA ASP A 222 12.45 -3.43 -34.43
C ASP A 222 12.24 -3.32 -32.91
N VAL A 223 11.41 -4.20 -32.33
CA VAL A 223 11.10 -4.18 -30.89
C VAL A 223 12.29 -4.75 -30.10
N LEU A 224 12.98 -3.87 -29.40
CA LEU A 224 14.12 -4.20 -28.53
C LEU A 224 13.66 -4.81 -27.19
N GLU A 225 12.58 -4.34 -26.61
CA GLU A 225 12.08 -4.82 -25.32
C GLU A 225 10.59 -4.49 -25.16
N GLN A 226 9.82 -5.42 -24.61
CA GLN A 226 8.39 -5.23 -24.36
C GLN A 226 8.01 -5.76 -22.97
N GLY A 227 7.06 -5.09 -22.32
CA GLY A 227 6.52 -5.51 -21.02
C GLY A 227 5.04 -5.16 -20.95
N LYS A 228 4.21 -6.08 -20.42
CA LYS A 228 2.77 -5.85 -20.22
C LYS A 228 2.35 -6.40 -18.86
N TRP A 229 1.98 -5.48 -17.96
CA TRP A 229 1.67 -5.75 -16.57
C TRP A 229 0.22 -5.40 -16.27
N LEU A 230 -0.70 -6.27 -16.68
CA LEU A 230 -2.15 -6.12 -16.48
C LEU A 230 -2.51 -5.94 -14.98
N ARG A 231 -3.59 -5.21 -14.70
CA ARG A 231 -4.13 -5.09 -13.34
C ARG A 231 -4.61 -6.44 -12.78
N THR A 232 -4.41 -6.64 -11.47
CA THR A 232 -4.82 -7.84 -10.71
C THR A 232 -6.04 -7.56 -9.82
N THR A 233 -6.43 -6.29 -9.67
CA THR A 233 -7.61 -5.86 -8.93
C THR A 233 -8.30 -4.69 -9.62
N ASN A 234 -9.62 -4.58 -9.45
CA ASN A 234 -10.40 -3.40 -9.82
C ASN A 234 -10.70 -2.49 -8.60
N LYS A 235 -10.22 -2.85 -7.41
CA LYS A 235 -10.38 -2.07 -6.19
C LYS A 235 -9.34 -0.95 -6.16
N LEU A 236 -9.81 0.29 -6.37
CA LEU A 236 -8.97 1.48 -6.28
C LEU A 236 -8.58 1.79 -4.82
N PRO A 237 -7.39 2.39 -4.59
CA PRO A 237 -6.95 2.85 -3.27
C PRO A 237 -7.96 3.72 -2.50
N LYS A 238 -7.82 3.75 -1.17
CA LYS A 238 -8.53 4.70 -0.30
C LYS A 238 -8.08 6.14 -0.60
N VAL A 239 -9.04 7.05 -0.71
CA VAL A 239 -8.81 8.49 -0.98
C VAL A 239 -8.20 9.14 0.26
N VAL A 240 -7.07 9.85 0.06
CA VAL A 240 -6.38 10.56 1.14
C VAL A 240 -7.07 11.88 1.48
N LYS A 241 -7.39 12.10 2.76
CA LYS A 241 -7.86 13.41 3.24
C LYS A 241 -6.67 14.33 3.51
N GLU A 242 -6.85 15.62 3.28
CA GLU A 242 -5.91 16.64 3.75
C GLU A 242 -6.00 16.79 5.27
N ILE A 243 -4.85 16.85 5.94
CA ILE A 243 -4.77 17.12 7.39
C ILE A 243 -4.05 18.44 7.66
N ARG A 244 -4.31 19.00 8.84
CA ARG A 244 -3.62 20.20 9.33
C ARG A 244 -2.27 19.84 9.97
N PRO A 245 -1.26 20.74 9.97
CA PRO A 245 0.02 20.49 10.62
C PRO A 245 -0.14 20.02 12.07
N HIS A 246 0.62 19.02 12.49
CA HIS A 246 0.65 18.59 13.89
C HIS A 246 1.70 19.40 14.66
N PRO A 247 1.44 19.91 15.88
CA PRO A 247 2.35 20.85 16.56
C PRO A 247 3.79 20.34 16.73
N ARG A 248 3.97 19.03 16.96
CA ARG A 248 5.29 18.39 17.12
C ARG A 248 6.18 18.43 15.86
N GLY A 249 5.63 18.80 14.70
CA GLY A 249 6.35 18.96 13.44
C GLY A 249 6.52 20.42 12.98
N VAL A 250 6.15 21.39 13.81
CA VAL A 250 6.08 22.80 13.39
C VAL A 250 7.35 23.54 13.80
N HIS A 251 8.18 23.87 12.82
CA HIS A 251 9.35 24.74 13.00
C HIS A 251 8.95 26.21 13.12
N LEU A 252 9.84 27.03 13.72
CA LEU A 252 9.63 28.45 14.00
C LEU A 252 9.17 29.27 12.78
N GLY A 253 9.79 29.07 11.61
CA GLY A 253 9.39 29.78 10.38
C GLY A 253 7.98 29.42 9.90
N THR A 254 7.59 28.14 10.00
CA THR A 254 6.23 27.68 9.69
C THR A 254 5.22 28.28 10.67
N LEU A 255 5.54 28.31 11.96
CA LEU A 255 4.71 28.95 12.98
C LEU A 255 4.55 30.45 12.74
N GLN A 256 5.64 31.17 12.45
CA GLN A 256 5.60 32.62 12.17
C GLN A 256 4.78 32.97 10.92
N ARG A 257 4.79 32.10 9.89
CA ARG A 257 3.86 32.21 8.75
C ARG A 257 2.41 32.01 9.21
N LEU A 258 2.10 30.91 9.88
CA LEU A 258 0.74 30.63 10.37
C LEU A 258 0.20 31.73 11.30
N LEU A 259 1.03 32.29 12.20
CA LEU A 259 0.67 33.40 13.09
C LEU A 259 0.37 34.71 12.34
N ARG A 260 1.02 34.94 11.19
CA ARG A 260 0.78 36.10 10.31
C ARG A 260 -0.48 35.94 9.48
N ASP A 261 -0.70 34.73 8.98
CA ASP A 261 -1.80 34.41 8.06
C ASP A 261 -3.12 34.16 8.80
N ALA A 262 -3.07 33.76 10.09
CA ALA A 262 -4.22 33.51 10.97
C ALA A 262 -5.36 34.53 10.87
N GLU A 263 -6.61 34.08 10.95
CA GLU A 263 -7.80 34.96 10.97
C GLU A 263 -8.33 35.16 12.40
N GLU A 264 -7.92 34.28 13.32
CA GLU A 264 -8.41 34.20 14.69
C GLU A 264 -7.96 35.38 15.55
N ARG A 265 -8.87 35.90 16.38
CA ARG A 265 -8.57 36.99 17.32
C ARG A 265 -7.91 36.52 18.64
N ARG A 266 -7.96 35.21 18.94
CA ARG A 266 -7.49 34.59 20.20
C ARG A 266 -6.58 33.38 19.93
N MET A 267 -5.49 33.26 20.69
CA MET A 267 -4.53 32.15 20.59
C MET A 267 -5.16 30.76 20.78
N THR A 268 -6.14 30.60 21.67
CA THR A 268 -6.82 29.30 21.87
C THR A 268 -7.58 28.83 20.63
N SER A 269 -8.27 29.75 19.94
CA SER A 269 -8.97 29.43 18.69
C SER A 269 -7.99 29.15 17.54
N PHE A 270 -6.89 29.90 17.46
CA PHE A 270 -5.81 29.65 16.50
C PHE A 270 -5.22 28.25 16.68
N LEU A 271 -4.86 27.87 17.91
CA LEU A 271 -4.27 26.54 18.17
C LEU A 271 -5.20 25.37 17.82
N GLN A 272 -6.52 25.54 18.00
CA GLN A 272 -7.53 24.51 17.67
C GLN A 272 -7.88 24.47 16.17
N LYS A 273 -7.80 25.59 15.47
CA LYS A 273 -8.12 25.66 14.03
C LYS A 273 -6.91 25.35 13.15
N SER A 274 -5.73 25.89 13.44
CA SER A 274 -4.56 25.79 12.56
C SER A 274 -3.78 24.48 12.67
N PHE A 275 -3.97 23.70 13.74
CA PHE A 275 -3.24 22.44 13.97
C PHE A 275 -4.16 21.24 14.14
N SER A 276 -3.64 20.03 13.85
CA SER A 276 -4.32 18.76 14.12
C SER A 276 -4.09 18.29 15.56
N SER A 277 -5.06 17.52 16.09
CA SER A 277 -4.99 16.85 17.41
C SER A 277 -4.82 17.77 18.64
N VAL A 278 -5.19 19.06 18.54
CA VAL A 278 -5.18 20.03 19.66
C VAL A 278 -6.60 20.33 20.20
N PRO A 279 -7.11 19.58 21.19
CA PRO A 279 -8.36 19.93 21.87
C PRO A 279 -8.20 21.18 22.77
N PRO A 280 -9.29 21.82 23.22
CA PRO A 280 -9.23 23.02 24.06
C PRO A 280 -8.35 22.88 25.32
N SER A 281 -8.43 21.75 26.02
CA SER A 281 -7.60 21.44 27.19
C SER A 281 -6.10 21.36 26.87
N ALA A 282 -5.73 20.86 25.68
CA ALA A 282 -4.35 20.89 25.22
C ALA A 282 -3.91 22.31 24.84
N SER A 283 -4.76 23.10 24.18
CA SER A 283 -4.44 24.49 23.83
C SER A 283 -4.11 25.34 25.06
N LYS A 284 -4.87 25.18 26.17
CA LYS A 284 -4.58 25.83 27.46
C LYS A 284 -3.25 25.37 28.07
N ARG A 285 -2.97 24.06 28.07
CA ARG A 285 -1.71 23.48 28.57
C ARG A 285 -0.47 23.99 27.80
N ILE A 286 -0.57 24.10 26.48
CA ILE A 286 0.47 24.66 25.61
C ILE A 286 0.72 26.13 25.96
N LEU A 287 -0.34 26.95 26.04
CA LEU A 287 -0.22 28.39 26.29
C LEU A 287 0.32 28.69 27.69
N ALA A 288 -0.10 27.92 28.71
CA ALA A 288 0.45 28.00 30.05
C ALA A 288 1.95 27.63 30.08
N ALA A 289 2.37 26.58 29.38
CA ALA A 289 3.77 26.19 29.28
C ALA A 289 4.64 27.22 28.52
N ALA A 290 4.05 27.94 27.56
CA ALA A 290 4.71 29.02 26.82
C ALA A 290 4.60 30.41 27.48
N GLN A 291 3.89 30.53 28.61
CA GLN A 291 3.58 31.79 29.31
C GLN A 291 2.82 32.83 28.43
N ILE A 292 1.95 32.38 27.53
CA ILE A 292 1.16 33.23 26.62
C ILE A 292 -0.31 33.27 27.06
N GLU A 293 -0.91 34.46 27.12
CA GLU A 293 -2.33 34.63 27.47
C GLU A 293 -3.29 34.07 26.40
N GLU A 294 -4.37 33.41 26.83
CA GLU A 294 -5.39 32.84 25.94
C GLU A 294 -6.12 33.87 25.06
N SER A 295 -6.26 35.09 25.58
CA SER A 295 -6.92 36.24 24.95
C SER A 295 -6.11 36.86 23.82
N ARG A 296 -4.80 36.61 23.77
CA ARG A 296 -3.86 37.34 22.94
C ARG A 296 -4.04 37.04 21.45
N THR A 297 -3.74 38.02 20.59
CA THR A 297 -3.94 37.92 19.14
C THR A 297 -2.72 37.30 18.45
N PRO A 298 -2.87 36.26 17.61
CA PRO A 298 -1.79 35.59 16.88
C PRO A 298 -0.81 36.55 16.15
N LYS A 299 -1.33 37.54 15.42
CA LYS A 299 -0.51 38.53 14.68
C LYS A 299 0.32 39.48 15.56
N ARG A 300 0.19 39.41 16.88
CA ARG A 300 0.92 40.23 17.88
C ARG A 300 1.87 39.41 18.77
N ILE A 301 2.08 38.12 18.46
CA ILE A 301 3.07 37.27 19.13
C ILE A 301 4.47 37.63 18.63
N ARG A 302 5.44 37.78 19.55
CA ARG A 302 6.84 38.11 19.24
C ARG A 302 7.62 36.88 18.74
N PRO A 303 8.77 37.05 18.05
CA PRO A 303 9.65 35.93 17.68
C PRO A 303 10.12 35.11 18.89
N GLU A 304 10.40 35.76 20.02
CA GLU A 304 10.77 35.16 21.31
C GLU A 304 9.65 34.26 21.85
N GLU A 305 8.45 34.80 21.97
CA GLU A 305 7.24 34.09 22.40
C GLU A 305 6.90 32.91 21.45
N SER A 306 7.19 33.07 20.15
CA SER A 306 7.06 31.99 19.15
C SER A 306 8.06 30.85 19.39
N GLN A 307 9.25 31.14 19.91
CA GLN A 307 10.26 30.12 20.22
C GLN A 307 9.88 29.32 21.48
N GLU A 308 9.33 29.96 22.52
CA GLU A 308 8.76 29.26 23.68
C GLU A 308 7.54 28.42 23.29
N LEU A 309 6.70 28.89 22.37
CA LEU A 309 5.57 28.11 21.85
C LEU A 309 6.02 26.84 21.11
N VAL A 310 7.12 26.88 20.35
CA VAL A 310 7.71 25.68 19.71
C VAL A 310 8.29 24.71 20.75
N LYS A 311 8.95 25.20 21.81
CA LYS A 311 9.40 24.34 22.94
C LYS A 311 8.21 23.67 23.64
N ALA A 312 7.13 24.42 23.88
CA ALA A 312 5.90 23.89 24.46
C ALA A 312 5.27 22.79 23.59
N PHE A 313 5.26 22.92 22.26
CA PHE A 313 4.79 21.88 21.35
C PHE A 313 5.57 20.55 21.45
N GLN A 314 6.85 20.59 21.83
CA GLN A 314 7.68 19.38 21.99
C GLN A 314 7.45 18.70 23.34
N ASN A 315 7.33 19.50 24.41
CA ASN A 315 7.24 19.02 25.80
C ASN A 315 5.83 18.61 26.23
N VAL A 316 4.77 19.21 25.67
CA VAL A 316 3.38 18.91 26.06
C VAL A 316 2.90 17.61 25.39
N PRO A 317 2.50 16.57 26.14
CA PRO A 317 1.92 15.37 25.53
C PRO A 317 0.55 15.70 24.89
N LEU A 318 0.45 15.30 23.62
CA LEU A 318 -0.65 15.47 22.68
C LEU A 318 -1.11 14.10 22.16
N ARG A 319 -2.31 14.02 21.59
CA ARG A 319 -2.75 12.85 20.80
C ARG A 319 -1.95 12.83 19.48
N ASP A 320 -1.73 11.65 18.91
CA ASP A 320 -1.11 11.53 17.59
C ASP A 320 -1.97 12.14 16.46
N PRO A 321 -1.37 12.50 15.30
CA PRO A 321 -2.11 12.99 14.14
C PRO A 321 -3.07 11.93 13.57
N PRO A 322 -4.19 12.36 12.94
CA PRO A 322 -5.15 11.45 12.31
C PRO A 322 -4.54 10.69 11.12
N THR A 323 -5.03 9.47 10.89
CA THR A 323 -4.45 8.51 9.94
C THR A 323 -5.07 8.58 8.53
N ASP A 324 -6.24 9.21 8.38
CA ASP A 324 -7.00 9.35 7.12
C ASP A 324 -6.24 10.05 5.96
N CYS A 325 -5.06 10.62 6.22
CA CYS A 325 -4.18 11.20 5.21
C CYS A 325 -3.22 10.20 4.55
N LEU A 326 -3.21 8.94 5.02
CA LEU A 326 -2.40 7.85 4.48
C LEU A 326 -3.26 6.90 3.63
N SER A 327 -2.63 6.35 2.59
CA SER A 327 -3.17 5.31 1.72
C SER A 327 -2.10 4.21 1.63
N PRO A 328 -2.09 3.24 2.58
CA PRO A 328 -1.25 2.04 2.51
C PRO A 328 -1.60 1.18 1.28
N ILE A 329 -0.81 0.15 1.00
CA ILE A 329 -1.10 -0.81 -0.07
C ILE A 329 -2.08 -1.87 0.40
N GLU A 330 -2.03 -2.27 1.68
CA GLU A 330 -2.76 -3.38 2.31
C GLU A 330 -2.20 -4.78 1.98
N ASP A 331 -2.09 -5.63 3.00
CA ASP A 331 -1.41 -6.94 2.96
C ASP A 331 -1.82 -7.85 1.77
N LEU A 332 -3.12 -7.92 1.45
CA LEU A 332 -3.62 -8.73 0.33
C LEU A 332 -3.20 -8.19 -1.03
N LEU A 333 -3.13 -6.86 -1.19
CA LEU A 333 -2.69 -6.23 -2.43
C LEU A 333 -1.16 -6.30 -2.59
N ILE A 334 -0.39 -6.28 -1.49
CA ILE A 334 1.05 -6.57 -1.52
C ILE A 334 1.30 -8.00 -2.01
N LYS A 335 0.56 -9.01 -1.50
CA LYS A 335 0.65 -10.39 -2.00
C LYS A 335 0.34 -10.49 -3.50
N LYS A 336 -0.81 -9.95 -3.93
CA LYS A 336 -1.22 -9.92 -5.35
C LYS A 336 -0.19 -9.24 -6.26
N GLY A 337 0.35 -8.11 -5.81
CA GLY A 337 1.38 -7.35 -6.50
C GLY A 337 2.70 -8.12 -6.65
N LEU A 338 3.11 -8.87 -5.62
CA LEU A 338 4.32 -9.69 -5.65
C LEU A 338 4.15 -10.90 -6.58
N SER A 339 3.04 -11.64 -6.48
CA SER A 339 2.72 -12.75 -7.37
C SER A 339 2.59 -12.35 -8.86
N LYS A 340 2.26 -11.09 -9.14
CA LYS A 340 2.24 -10.52 -10.51
C LYS A 340 3.63 -10.38 -11.16
N ALA A 341 4.72 -10.36 -10.37
CA ALA A 341 6.06 -10.00 -10.85
C ALA A 341 7.20 -10.95 -10.39
N ILE A 342 6.90 -11.91 -9.53
CA ILE A 342 7.79 -12.96 -9.02
C ILE A 342 6.92 -14.23 -8.81
N ASP A 343 7.12 -15.26 -9.64
CA ASP A 343 6.59 -16.59 -9.29
C ASP A 343 7.32 -17.09 -8.05
N SER A 344 6.58 -17.66 -7.10
CA SER A 344 7.08 -17.93 -5.76
C SER A 344 6.24 -18.93 -4.96
N ARG A 345 6.91 -19.67 -4.07
CA ARG A 345 6.30 -20.76 -3.29
C ARG A 345 5.76 -20.30 -1.93
N PHE A 346 6.16 -19.11 -1.49
CA PHE A 346 5.74 -18.54 -0.21
C PHE A 346 5.82 -17.01 -0.24
N ALA A 347 4.77 -16.35 0.27
CA ALA A 347 4.71 -14.91 0.47
C ALA A 347 4.15 -14.57 1.85
N SER A 348 4.92 -13.82 2.65
CA SER A 348 4.55 -13.32 3.98
C SER A 348 4.51 -11.79 3.93
N THR A 349 3.47 -11.19 4.48
CA THR A 349 3.30 -9.72 4.51
C THR A 349 2.86 -9.27 5.90
N VAL A 350 3.29 -8.06 6.29
CA VAL A 350 2.92 -7.39 7.54
C VAL A 350 2.69 -5.90 7.26
N THR A 351 1.44 -5.44 7.39
CA THR A 351 1.09 -4.02 7.52
C THR A 351 1.09 -3.61 9.00
N ARG A 352 2.00 -2.72 9.41
CA ARG A 352 2.06 -2.21 10.80
C ARG A 352 0.95 -1.18 11.06
N LYS A 353 0.51 -1.03 12.31
CA LYS A 353 -0.34 0.11 12.71
C LYS A 353 0.43 1.43 12.56
N PRO A 354 -0.20 2.52 12.06
CA PRO A 354 0.49 3.79 11.81
C PRO A 354 1.00 4.45 13.09
N LYS A 355 2.05 5.28 12.94
CA LYS A 355 2.71 6.05 14.00
C LYS A 355 3.04 7.45 13.50
N ALA A 356 3.64 8.31 14.33
CA ALA A 356 4.12 9.62 13.89
C ALA A 356 5.59 9.86 14.28
N SER A 357 6.37 10.44 13.35
CA SER A 357 7.68 11.03 13.64
C SER A 357 7.63 12.51 13.27
N GLN A 358 8.15 13.38 14.15
CA GLN A 358 8.19 14.83 13.93
C GLN A 358 6.83 15.40 13.48
N GLY A 359 5.73 14.92 14.10
CA GLY A 359 4.35 15.32 13.78
C GLY A 359 3.78 14.80 12.45
N ASN A 360 4.56 14.08 11.63
CA ASN A 360 4.07 13.50 10.38
C ASN A 360 3.65 12.04 10.63
N PRO A 361 2.38 11.65 10.34
CA PRO A 361 1.99 10.26 10.38
C PRO A 361 2.68 9.46 9.29
N PHE A 362 3.14 8.26 9.64
CA PHE A 362 3.73 7.28 8.75
C PHE A 362 3.23 5.87 9.04
N GLN A 363 3.25 5.01 8.02
CA GLN A 363 2.91 3.60 8.12
C GLN A 363 3.93 2.78 7.32
N ILE A 364 4.24 1.57 7.81
CA ILE A 364 5.24 0.69 7.22
C ILE A 364 4.58 -0.65 6.87
N GLU A 365 4.89 -1.12 5.68
CA GLU A 365 4.43 -2.40 5.17
C GLU A 365 5.66 -3.17 4.65
N VAL A 366 5.79 -4.43 5.05
CA VAL A 366 6.90 -5.29 4.62
C VAL A 366 6.34 -6.57 4.03
N GLY A 367 6.83 -6.95 2.85
CA GLY A 367 6.57 -8.24 2.22
C GLY A 367 7.87 -9.02 2.06
N LEU A 368 7.83 -10.33 2.25
CA LEU A 368 8.91 -11.25 1.90
C LEU A 368 8.37 -12.38 1.03
N VAL A 369 9.05 -12.62 -0.06
CA VAL A 369 8.81 -13.68 -1.02
C VAL A 369 9.97 -14.68 -0.96
N PHE A 370 9.68 -15.98 -1.04
CA PHE A 370 10.69 -17.04 -1.00
C PHE A 370 10.46 -18.14 -2.04
N GLY A 371 11.56 -18.60 -2.66
CA GLY A 371 11.56 -19.62 -3.71
C GLY A 371 11.04 -19.11 -5.06
N GLY A 372 10.69 -20.04 -5.95
CA GLY A 372 10.37 -19.74 -7.35
C GLY A 372 11.64 -19.47 -8.18
N ASP A 373 11.56 -18.56 -9.15
CA ASP A 373 12.65 -18.20 -10.08
C ASP A 373 13.79 -17.36 -9.45
N LEU A 374 13.75 -17.13 -8.13
CA LEU A 374 14.74 -16.34 -7.42
C LEU A 374 16.09 -17.07 -7.29
N GLN A 375 17.20 -16.38 -7.59
CA GLN A 375 18.55 -16.95 -7.61
C GLN A 375 19.04 -17.34 -6.20
N SER A 376 19.25 -18.63 -5.95
CA SER A 376 19.61 -19.16 -4.63
C SER A 376 20.96 -18.68 -4.08
N ASP A 377 22.01 -18.59 -4.90
CA ASP A 377 23.36 -18.14 -4.46
C ASP A 377 23.52 -16.61 -4.40
N GLY A 378 22.51 -15.87 -4.86
CA GLY A 378 22.53 -14.42 -4.98
C GLY A 378 22.34 -13.70 -3.63
N GLN A 379 22.65 -12.40 -3.62
CA GLN A 379 22.04 -11.47 -2.66
C GLN A 379 20.55 -11.34 -2.96
N ILE A 380 19.72 -11.21 -1.92
CA ILE A 380 18.27 -11.05 -2.05
C ILE A 380 17.86 -9.83 -2.90
N GLU A 381 16.71 -9.90 -3.58
CA GLU A 381 16.15 -8.73 -4.30
C GLU A 381 15.46 -7.80 -3.28
N ILE A 382 16.01 -6.60 -3.05
CA ILE A 382 15.44 -5.61 -2.11
C ILE A 382 14.63 -4.57 -2.90
N LEU A 383 13.30 -4.62 -2.76
CA LEU A 383 12.36 -3.73 -3.41
C LEU A 383 11.97 -2.60 -2.44
N ARG A 384 12.45 -1.38 -2.70
CA ARG A 384 12.28 -0.21 -1.84
C ARG A 384 11.21 0.74 -2.39
N PHE A 385 10.26 1.14 -1.57
CA PHE A 385 9.18 2.04 -1.96
C PHE A 385 8.93 3.13 -0.91
N ALA A 386 8.61 4.34 -1.37
CA ALA A 386 8.15 5.45 -0.55
C ALA A 386 6.94 6.12 -1.21
N ASN A 387 5.82 6.25 -0.49
CA ASN A 387 4.55 6.78 -1.02
C ASN A 387 4.13 6.18 -2.37
N ARG A 388 4.20 4.84 -2.49
CA ARG A 388 3.99 4.04 -3.72
C ARG A 388 4.96 4.28 -4.89
N VAL A 389 6.03 5.07 -4.72
CA VAL A 389 7.09 5.31 -5.73
C VAL A 389 8.27 4.35 -5.51
N PRO A 390 8.78 3.65 -6.54
CA PRO A 390 10.00 2.83 -6.44
C PRO A 390 11.28 3.65 -6.25
N LEU A 391 12.18 3.17 -5.39
CA LEU A 391 13.50 3.77 -5.16
C LEU A 391 14.60 2.90 -5.80
N MET A 392 15.19 3.38 -6.90
CA MET A 392 16.09 2.60 -7.75
C MET A 392 17.58 2.84 -7.45
N TYR A 393 17.97 4.04 -7.02
CA TYR A 393 19.37 4.43 -6.80
C TYR A 393 19.73 4.57 -5.30
N GLN A 394 21.01 4.80 -4.98
CA GLN A 394 21.52 5.08 -3.63
C GLN A 394 21.18 4.03 -2.53
N GLN A 395 21.05 2.75 -2.88
CA GLN A 395 20.62 1.68 -1.96
C GLN A 395 21.35 1.65 -0.61
N GLY A 396 22.69 1.68 -0.58
CA GLY A 396 23.47 1.64 0.68
C GLY A 396 23.38 2.91 1.56
N GLY A 397 22.91 4.03 1.01
CA GLY A 397 22.62 5.23 1.80
C GLY A 397 21.29 5.13 2.56
N CYS A 398 20.34 4.39 2.01
CA CYS A 398 18.92 4.43 2.33
C CYS A 398 18.57 3.75 3.67
N LEU A 399 17.72 4.42 4.45
CA LEU A 399 17.15 3.91 5.71
C LEU A 399 16.57 2.49 5.58
N LEU A 400 15.76 2.24 4.53
CA LEU A 400 15.10 0.96 4.30
C LEU A 400 16.09 -0.22 4.17
N THR A 401 17.24 0.01 3.53
CA THR A 401 18.30 -1.01 3.40
C THR A 401 18.99 -1.25 4.73
N LYS A 402 19.37 -0.18 5.43
CA LYS A 402 20.05 -0.25 6.73
C LYS A 402 19.20 -0.96 7.79
N ALA A 403 17.89 -0.77 7.77
CA ALA A 403 16.95 -1.48 8.62
C ALA A 403 16.96 -3.00 8.34
N LEU A 404 17.02 -3.41 7.06
CA LEU A 404 17.17 -4.82 6.66
C LEU A 404 18.53 -5.40 7.10
N GLU A 405 19.63 -4.66 6.89
CA GLU A 405 20.99 -5.05 7.26
C GLU A 405 21.19 -5.20 8.78
N SER A 406 20.36 -4.51 9.58
CA SER A 406 20.36 -4.59 11.06
C SER A 406 19.71 -5.84 11.65
N VAL A 407 19.15 -6.71 10.80
CA VAL A 407 18.47 -7.95 11.20
C VAL A 407 19.38 -9.16 10.93
N ASN A 408 19.48 -10.05 11.92
CA ASN A 408 20.19 -11.33 11.82
C ASN A 408 19.32 -12.36 11.08
N TRP A 409 19.37 -12.34 9.76
CA TRP A 409 18.59 -13.20 8.88
C TRP A 409 18.99 -14.68 8.98
N LYS A 410 20.23 -14.97 9.42
CA LYS A 410 20.69 -16.34 9.75
C LYS A 410 19.83 -17.00 10.83
N SER A 411 19.27 -16.21 11.75
CA SER A 411 18.35 -16.71 12.78
C SER A 411 16.94 -17.04 12.26
N TYR A 412 16.64 -16.68 11.00
CA TYR A 412 15.37 -16.87 10.32
C TYR A 412 15.42 -17.82 9.11
N GLY A 413 16.62 -18.24 8.69
CA GLY A 413 16.82 -19.27 7.65
C GLY A 413 17.30 -18.77 6.29
N LEU A 414 17.83 -17.54 6.20
CA LEU A 414 18.61 -17.07 5.05
C LEU A 414 20.10 -17.03 5.40
N ASP A 415 20.99 -17.26 4.45
CA ASP A 415 22.43 -17.24 4.71
C ASP A 415 22.97 -15.81 4.79
N GLN A 416 23.74 -15.51 5.83
CA GLN A 416 24.31 -14.18 6.07
C GLN A 416 25.78 -14.33 6.47
N PRO A 417 26.71 -14.48 5.50
CA PRO A 417 28.13 -14.62 5.80
C PRO A 417 28.65 -13.38 6.52
N GLY A 418 29.31 -13.56 7.66
CA GLY A 418 29.75 -12.47 8.54
C GLY A 418 28.65 -11.89 9.46
N GLY A 419 27.38 -12.25 9.29
CA GLY A 419 26.28 -11.84 10.18
C GLY A 419 25.89 -10.35 10.14
N ILE A 420 26.48 -9.57 9.24
CA ILE A 420 26.25 -8.14 9.04
C ILE A 420 26.07 -7.88 7.53
N GLY A 421 25.13 -7.02 7.16
CA GLY A 421 24.86 -6.66 5.76
C GLY A 421 23.80 -7.53 5.08
N ILE A 422 23.67 -7.37 3.76
CA ILE A 422 22.60 -7.99 2.95
C ILE A 422 22.74 -9.52 2.92
N PRO A 423 21.69 -10.29 3.28
CA PRO A 423 21.71 -11.75 3.23
C PRO A 423 21.66 -12.29 1.79
N LYS A 424 21.97 -13.58 1.68
CA LYS A 424 21.86 -14.39 0.48
C LYS A 424 20.69 -15.37 0.56
N GLY A 425 20.20 -15.79 -0.60
CA GLY A 425 19.15 -16.79 -0.74
C GLY A 425 18.12 -16.43 -1.81
N PRO A 426 17.25 -17.39 -2.19
CA PRO A 426 16.19 -17.18 -3.18
C PRO A 426 15.01 -16.44 -2.53
N ALA A 427 15.23 -15.17 -2.16
CA ALA A 427 14.24 -14.33 -1.48
C ALA A 427 14.21 -12.91 -2.05
N ALA A 428 13.04 -12.30 -2.01
CA ALA A 428 12.83 -10.89 -2.31
C ALA A 428 12.11 -10.22 -1.14
N VAL A 429 12.57 -9.03 -0.74
CA VAL A 429 12.00 -8.27 0.39
C VAL A 429 11.52 -6.92 -0.10
N LEU A 430 10.21 -6.72 -0.02
CA LEU A 430 9.50 -5.47 -0.27
C LEU A 430 9.42 -4.65 1.02
N VAL A 431 9.77 -3.36 0.94
CA VAL A 431 9.68 -2.41 2.03
C VAL A 431 8.99 -1.15 1.54
N HIS A 432 7.80 -0.87 2.05
CA HIS A 432 7.05 0.36 1.74
C HIS A 432 6.94 1.25 2.97
N LEU A 433 7.27 2.53 2.79
CA LEU A 433 7.04 3.61 3.74
C LEU A 433 5.99 4.57 3.17
N ALA A 434 4.81 4.60 3.76
CA ALA A 434 3.79 5.61 3.53
C ALA A 434 3.96 6.75 4.55
N SER A 435 3.98 8.01 4.12
CA SER A 435 4.03 9.18 4.99
C SER A 435 3.47 10.43 4.30
N THR A 436 2.92 11.38 5.06
CA THR A 436 2.59 12.72 4.54
C THR A 436 3.84 13.51 4.12
N ASN A 437 4.99 13.21 4.73
CA ASN A 437 6.28 13.81 4.39
C ASN A 437 7.38 12.75 4.53
N VAL A 438 7.97 12.33 3.41
CA VAL A 438 9.12 11.42 3.40
C VAL A 438 10.39 12.28 3.33
N GLN A 439 11.27 12.14 4.32
CA GLN A 439 12.57 12.82 4.30
C GLN A 439 13.52 12.05 3.37
N PHE A 440 14.04 12.72 2.34
CA PHE A 440 14.95 12.14 1.35
C PHE A 440 16.38 12.68 1.54
N THR A 441 17.38 11.90 1.12
CA THR A 441 18.80 12.31 1.10
C THR A 441 19.13 13.34 0.02
N SER A 442 18.26 13.51 -0.96
CA SER A 442 18.42 14.41 -2.11
C SER A 442 17.07 14.69 -2.77
N GLU A 443 16.99 15.82 -3.46
CA GLU A 443 15.81 16.38 -4.14
C GLU A 443 15.22 15.41 -5.17
N ALA A 444 16.06 14.58 -5.81
CA ALA A 444 15.67 13.60 -6.81
C ALA A 444 14.99 12.33 -6.24
N LYS A 445 14.77 12.24 -4.92
CA LYS A 445 14.01 11.18 -4.23
C LYS A 445 14.48 9.74 -4.54
N GLU A 446 15.70 9.39 -4.16
CA GLU A 446 16.27 8.03 -4.40
C GLU A 446 16.59 7.23 -3.13
N ALA A 447 16.77 7.90 -2.00
CA ALA A 447 16.95 7.25 -0.70
C ALA A 447 16.27 8.06 0.41
N VAL A 448 15.63 7.34 1.33
CA VAL A 448 15.06 7.91 2.57
C VAL A 448 16.22 8.17 3.54
N SER A 449 16.24 9.35 4.17
CA SER A 449 17.23 9.73 5.18
C SER A 449 17.05 8.94 6.48
N TYR A 450 18.03 9.00 7.38
CA TYR A 450 17.97 8.26 8.64
C TYR A 450 17.10 9.01 9.68
N ASP A 451 16.00 8.38 10.10
CA ASP A 451 15.18 8.76 11.26
C ASP A 451 15.08 7.54 12.19
N GLU A 452 15.32 7.73 13.48
CA GLU A 452 15.39 6.66 14.48
C GLU A 452 14.04 6.00 14.76
N TYR A 453 12.96 6.78 14.83
CA TYR A 453 11.60 6.27 15.07
C TYR A 453 11.10 5.43 13.89
N VAL A 454 11.42 5.87 12.67
CA VAL A 454 11.09 5.12 11.45
C VAL A 454 11.99 3.89 11.31
N PHE A 455 13.30 3.99 11.58
CA PHE A 455 14.23 2.85 11.58
C PHE A 455 13.74 1.71 12.47
N ASP A 456 13.43 2.03 13.72
CA ASP A 456 13.14 1.03 14.74
C ASP A 456 11.76 0.38 14.52
N GLU A 457 10.84 1.05 13.83
CA GLU A 457 9.56 0.46 13.40
C GLU A 457 9.69 -0.41 12.14
N ILE A 458 10.54 -0.04 11.15
CA ILE A 458 10.86 -0.92 10.02
C ILE A 458 11.52 -2.20 10.53
N ARG A 459 12.45 -2.07 11.47
CA ARG A 459 13.14 -3.20 12.10
C ARG A 459 12.16 -4.15 12.81
N LYS A 460 11.12 -3.63 13.48
CA LYS A 460 10.06 -4.46 14.09
C LYS A 460 9.25 -5.23 13.04
N ALA A 461 8.86 -4.58 11.93
CA ALA A 461 8.18 -5.26 10.82
C ALA A 461 9.05 -6.35 10.16
N MET A 462 10.34 -6.09 9.94
CA MET A 462 11.29 -7.08 9.41
C MET A 462 11.42 -8.32 10.29
N LEU A 463 11.51 -8.14 11.62
CA LEU A 463 11.58 -9.23 12.60
C LEU A 463 10.28 -10.07 12.62
N GLU A 464 9.14 -9.45 12.34
CA GLU A 464 7.83 -10.09 12.27
C GLU A 464 7.70 -10.97 11.02
N VAL A 465 8.03 -10.42 9.85
CA VAL A 465 8.08 -11.15 8.57
C VAL A 465 9.14 -12.28 8.59
N GLY A 466 10.29 -12.04 9.23
CA GLY A 466 11.32 -13.07 9.43
C GLY A 466 10.82 -14.28 10.24
N ARG A 467 9.96 -14.08 11.25
CA ARG A 467 9.30 -15.19 11.97
C ARG A 467 8.38 -16.00 11.05
N GLY A 468 7.67 -15.34 10.14
CA GLY A 468 6.85 -15.98 9.11
C GLY A 468 7.67 -16.92 8.22
N LEU A 469 8.78 -16.42 7.67
CA LEU A 469 9.71 -17.24 6.87
C LEU A 469 10.27 -18.42 7.68
N LYS A 470 10.71 -18.19 8.92
CA LYS A 470 11.27 -19.24 9.79
C LYS A 470 10.27 -20.36 10.06
N ASN A 471 9.00 -20.03 10.26
CA ASN A 471 7.93 -21.01 10.47
C ASN A 471 7.67 -21.82 9.19
N HIS A 472 7.62 -21.18 8.02
CA HIS A 472 7.49 -21.87 6.74
C HIS A 472 8.67 -22.82 6.47
N LEU A 473 9.92 -22.37 6.66
CA LEU A 473 11.11 -23.20 6.48
C LEU A 473 11.16 -24.37 7.46
N LYS A 474 10.73 -24.17 8.72
CA LYS A 474 10.59 -25.26 9.70
C LYS A 474 9.55 -26.29 9.25
N LYS A 475 8.34 -25.85 8.90
CA LYS A 475 7.26 -26.72 8.37
C LYS A 475 7.74 -27.51 7.15
N SER A 476 8.37 -26.85 6.18
CA SER A 476 8.89 -27.44 4.95
C SER A 476 9.99 -28.48 5.22
N SER A 477 10.97 -28.17 6.08
CA SER A 477 12.02 -29.13 6.47
C SER A 477 11.48 -30.34 7.24
N GLN A 478 10.48 -30.14 8.10
CA GLN A 478 9.80 -31.25 8.81
C GLN A 478 9.01 -32.13 7.83
N ARG A 479 8.22 -31.55 6.91
CA ARG A 479 7.51 -32.30 5.86
C ARG A 479 8.47 -33.08 4.96
N LYS A 480 9.59 -32.48 4.52
CA LYS A 480 10.60 -33.17 3.69
C LYS A 480 11.19 -34.39 4.41
N LYS A 481 11.67 -34.23 5.64
CA LYS A 481 12.24 -35.34 6.43
C LYS A 481 11.22 -36.44 6.74
N ALA A 482 9.97 -36.06 6.97
CA ALA A 482 8.88 -37.00 7.22
C ALA A 482 8.55 -37.83 5.95
N LYS A 483 8.51 -37.17 4.78
CA LYS A 483 8.32 -37.83 3.48
C LYS A 483 9.51 -38.73 3.10
N GLU A 484 10.74 -38.24 3.25
CA GLU A 484 11.97 -39.04 3.06
C GLU A 484 11.96 -40.31 3.94
N LYS A 485 11.55 -40.19 5.21
CA LYS A 485 11.39 -41.33 6.12
C LYS A 485 10.28 -42.29 5.65
N PHE A 486 9.14 -41.77 5.21
CA PHE A 486 8.01 -42.60 4.74
C PHE A 486 8.35 -43.36 3.46
N GLU A 487 8.95 -42.71 2.47
CA GLU A 487 9.44 -43.33 1.23
C GLU A 487 10.49 -44.41 1.53
N LEU A 488 11.46 -44.10 2.42
CA LEU A 488 12.49 -45.06 2.82
C LEU A 488 11.90 -46.28 3.55
N VAL A 489 10.90 -46.09 4.43
CA VAL A 489 10.20 -47.19 5.10
C VAL A 489 9.40 -48.04 4.09
N ASN A 490 8.66 -47.41 3.18
CA ASN A 490 7.84 -48.14 2.19
C ASN A 490 8.69 -48.92 1.17
N ILE A 491 9.94 -48.53 0.93
CA ILE A 491 10.87 -49.28 0.07
C ILE A 491 11.60 -50.38 0.86
N ILE A 492 12.15 -50.06 2.03
CA ILE A 492 13.01 -51.00 2.78
C ILE A 492 12.20 -52.06 3.52
N LEU A 493 11.05 -51.71 4.10
CA LEU A 493 10.33 -52.63 4.98
C LEU A 493 9.74 -53.85 4.24
N PRO A 494 9.16 -53.73 3.03
CA PRO A 494 8.74 -54.89 2.24
C PRO A 494 9.93 -55.73 1.76
N GLU A 495 11.04 -55.12 1.36
CA GLU A 495 12.27 -55.85 0.97
C GLU A 495 12.87 -56.65 2.12
N ILE A 496 12.83 -56.13 3.36
CA ILE A 496 13.21 -56.86 4.57
C ILE A 496 12.19 -57.98 4.86
N SER A 497 10.89 -57.68 4.76
CA SER A 497 9.80 -58.65 5.00
C SER A 497 9.97 -59.88 4.11
N LYS A 498 9.98 -59.66 2.79
CA LYS A 498 10.12 -60.69 1.76
C LYS A 498 11.37 -61.55 1.97
N LYS A 499 12.55 -60.93 2.11
CA LYS A 499 13.82 -61.68 2.33
C LYS A 499 13.82 -62.47 3.63
N SER A 500 13.15 -61.98 4.68
CA SER A 500 13.02 -62.70 5.95
C SER A 500 12.05 -63.88 5.83
N SER A 501 10.95 -63.72 5.07
CA SER A 501 10.01 -64.78 4.72
C SER A 501 10.64 -65.87 3.85
N GLU A 502 11.43 -65.49 2.84
CA GLU A 502 12.21 -66.40 2.00
C GLU A 502 13.23 -67.20 2.83
N LEU A 503 13.95 -66.57 3.75
CA LEU A 503 14.93 -67.22 4.63
C LEU A 503 14.33 -68.18 5.66
N LEU A 504 13.08 -67.95 6.07
CA LEU A 504 12.39 -68.72 7.12
C LEU A 504 11.30 -69.65 6.60
N CYS A 505 11.03 -69.64 5.29
CA CYS A 505 9.91 -70.32 4.63
C CYS A 505 8.55 -70.03 5.30
N ARG A 506 8.21 -68.74 5.43
CA ARG A 506 6.96 -68.28 6.07
C ARG A 506 6.22 -67.23 5.24
N GLU A 507 4.91 -67.11 5.47
CA GLU A 507 4.09 -66.01 4.93
C GLU A 507 4.59 -64.64 5.42
N GLU A 508 4.41 -63.60 4.60
CA GLU A 508 4.87 -62.25 4.93
C GLU A 508 4.01 -61.64 6.06
N PRO A 509 4.62 -61.08 7.14
CA PRO A 509 3.88 -60.45 8.22
C PRO A 509 3.21 -59.13 7.79
N ASP A 510 2.06 -58.81 8.39
CA ASP A 510 1.45 -57.48 8.24
C ASP A 510 2.40 -56.38 8.72
N LEU A 511 2.69 -55.45 7.82
CA LEU A 511 3.62 -54.34 8.03
C LEU A 511 2.94 -53.11 8.65
N ALA A 512 1.62 -52.97 8.60
CA ALA A 512 0.91 -51.78 9.09
C ALA A 512 1.19 -51.46 10.58
N PRO A 513 1.26 -52.43 11.52
CA PRO A 513 1.65 -52.17 12.91
C PRO A 513 3.10 -51.68 13.02
N VAL A 514 4.01 -52.23 12.22
CA VAL A 514 5.45 -51.91 12.24
C VAL A 514 5.71 -50.52 11.66
N ILE A 515 5.07 -50.18 10.54
CA ILE A 515 5.07 -48.82 9.95
C ILE A 515 4.56 -47.82 10.99
N THR A 516 3.45 -48.13 11.66
CA THR A 516 2.87 -47.28 12.72
C THR A 516 3.86 -47.07 13.89
N GLN A 517 4.55 -48.12 14.34
CA GLN A 517 5.56 -48.00 15.41
C GLN A 517 6.81 -47.22 14.97
N ILE A 518 7.29 -47.41 13.73
CA ILE A 518 8.44 -46.67 13.20
C ILE A 518 8.11 -45.18 13.05
N MET A 519 6.90 -44.85 12.59
CA MET A 519 6.49 -43.47 12.36
C MET A 519 6.20 -42.72 13.67
N ASN A 520 5.39 -43.32 14.56
CA ASN A 520 5.02 -42.82 15.90
C ASN A 520 4.69 -41.31 15.96
N ALA A 521 3.98 -40.82 14.95
CA ALA A 521 3.59 -39.41 14.83
C ALA A 521 2.21 -39.27 14.17
N VAL A 522 1.55 -38.14 14.43
CA VAL A 522 0.30 -37.79 13.73
C VAL A 522 0.68 -36.92 12.54
N PHE A 523 0.19 -37.27 11.36
CA PHE A 523 0.42 -36.53 10.13
C PHE A 523 -0.77 -35.63 9.82
N LEU A 524 -0.51 -34.45 9.28
CA LEU A 524 -1.51 -33.54 8.76
C LEU A 524 -1.06 -33.03 7.40
N GLU A 525 -1.81 -33.45 6.38
CA GLU A 525 -1.71 -33.01 5.01
C GLU A 525 -2.80 -31.98 4.74
N GLU A 526 -2.49 -30.96 3.95
CA GLU A 526 -3.41 -29.87 3.60
C GLU A 526 -3.42 -29.73 2.07
N GLU A 527 -4.61 -29.80 1.48
CA GLU A 527 -4.83 -29.54 0.07
C GLU A 527 -5.75 -28.32 -0.08
N LEU A 528 -5.42 -27.47 -1.04
CA LEU A 528 -6.16 -26.26 -1.37
C LEU A 528 -6.57 -26.36 -2.84
N SER A 529 -7.87 -26.47 -3.07
CA SER A 529 -8.47 -26.50 -4.39
C SER A 529 -9.32 -25.25 -4.62
N TRP A 530 -9.53 -24.91 -5.89
CA TRP A 530 -10.35 -23.76 -6.29
C TRP A 530 -11.48 -24.27 -7.17
N ASN A 531 -12.73 -24.15 -6.72
CA ASN A 531 -13.90 -24.43 -7.55
C ASN A 531 -14.21 -23.20 -8.41
N PRO A 532 -14.00 -23.23 -9.74
CA PRO A 532 -14.27 -22.10 -10.61
C PRO A 532 -15.76 -21.85 -10.87
N GLU A 533 -16.64 -22.82 -10.59
CA GLU A 533 -18.07 -22.71 -10.89
C GLU A 533 -18.82 -21.96 -9.78
N GLU A 534 -18.45 -22.20 -8.52
CA GLU A 534 -19.07 -21.55 -7.34
C GLU A 534 -18.25 -20.38 -6.77
N GLY A 535 -17.02 -20.16 -7.26
CA GLY A 535 -16.13 -19.12 -6.74
C GLY A 535 -15.60 -19.41 -5.32
N LEU A 536 -15.51 -20.68 -4.95
CA LEU A 536 -15.07 -21.13 -3.63
C LEU A 536 -13.62 -21.62 -3.65
N ALA A 537 -12.83 -21.14 -2.69
CA ALA A 537 -11.57 -21.77 -2.32
C ALA A 537 -11.86 -22.83 -1.25
N ILE A 538 -11.60 -24.10 -1.55
CA ILE A 538 -11.86 -25.24 -0.66
C ILE A 538 -10.53 -25.69 -0.06
N CYS A 539 -10.51 -25.93 1.25
CA CYS A 539 -9.38 -26.52 1.95
C CYS A 539 -9.80 -27.85 2.58
N SER A 540 -9.13 -28.92 2.15
CA SER A 540 -9.23 -30.25 2.74
C SER A 540 -7.99 -30.51 3.60
N ILE A 541 -8.20 -30.93 4.83
CA ILE A 541 -7.14 -31.20 5.81
C ILE A 541 -7.29 -32.66 6.28
N THR A 542 -6.41 -33.52 5.80
CA THR A 542 -6.42 -34.95 6.10
C THR A 542 -5.43 -35.26 7.22
N ILE A 543 -5.91 -35.91 8.28
CA ILE A 543 -5.16 -36.15 9.51
C ILE A 543 -5.07 -37.63 9.77
N HIS A 544 -3.86 -38.19 9.84
CA HIS A 544 -3.60 -39.63 10.03
C HIS A 544 -2.89 -39.88 11.37
N ASN A 545 -3.43 -40.75 12.22
CA ASN A 545 -2.79 -41.12 13.49
C ASN A 545 -1.88 -42.37 13.35
N TYR A 546 -0.63 -42.16 12.94
CA TYR A 546 0.41 -43.20 13.01
C TYR A 546 1.11 -43.23 14.40
N THR A 547 0.35 -43.12 15.50
CA THR A 547 0.86 -43.40 16.86
C THR A 547 0.17 -44.62 17.46
N ALA A 548 0.87 -45.39 18.27
CA ALA A 548 0.36 -46.62 18.90
C ALA A 548 -0.69 -46.39 20.02
N ARG A 549 -1.29 -45.20 20.11
CA ARG A 549 -2.37 -44.86 21.06
C ARG A 549 -3.41 -43.98 20.37
N ALA A 550 -4.66 -44.08 20.82
CA ALA A 550 -5.69 -43.15 20.40
C ALA A 550 -5.37 -41.72 20.88
N ARG A 551 -5.72 -40.70 20.09
CA ARG A 551 -5.41 -39.29 20.35
C ARG A 551 -6.61 -38.39 20.11
N ALA A 552 -6.84 -37.43 20.99
CA ALA A 552 -7.80 -36.35 20.76
C ALA A 552 -7.05 -35.02 20.56
N TYR A 553 -7.48 -34.24 19.57
CA TYR A 553 -6.91 -32.92 19.25
C TYR A 553 -8.03 -31.90 19.02
N THR A 554 -7.71 -30.63 19.26
CA THR A 554 -8.46 -29.50 18.66
C THR A 554 -7.57 -28.91 17.59
N ILE A 555 -8.02 -28.92 16.34
CA ILE A 555 -7.34 -28.31 15.21
C ILE A 555 -7.87 -26.89 15.06
N LEU A 556 -6.98 -25.93 14.87
CA LEU A 556 -7.36 -24.55 14.57
C LEU A 556 -6.71 -24.13 13.26
N VAL A 557 -7.47 -23.44 12.41
CA VAL A 557 -7.05 -23.10 11.06
C VAL A 557 -7.18 -21.61 10.87
N LYS A 558 -6.09 -20.96 10.46
CA LYS A 558 -6.10 -19.53 10.13
C LYS A 558 -6.65 -19.33 8.72
N TRP A 559 -7.85 -18.76 8.61
CA TRP A 559 -8.53 -18.48 7.35
C TRP A 559 -8.53 -16.96 7.05
N PRO A 560 -8.68 -16.53 5.78
CA PRO A 560 -8.62 -15.12 5.41
C PRO A 560 -9.96 -14.40 5.70
N GLU A 561 -10.21 -14.07 6.96
CA GLU A 561 -11.36 -13.25 7.38
C GLU A 561 -11.17 -11.77 6.98
N GLY A 562 -12.25 -11.15 6.48
CA GLY A 562 -12.31 -9.76 6.05
C GLY A 562 -13.75 -9.36 5.68
N PRO A 563 -14.02 -8.07 5.40
CA PRO A 563 -15.40 -7.57 5.22
C PRO A 563 -16.10 -8.06 3.94
N GLU A 564 -15.36 -8.68 3.02
CA GLU A 564 -15.85 -9.22 1.74
C GLU A 564 -15.73 -10.75 1.66
N THR A 565 -15.20 -11.44 2.70
CA THR A 565 -14.97 -12.89 2.70
C THR A 565 -15.81 -13.61 3.76
N SER A 566 -16.33 -14.79 3.41
CA SER A 566 -17.18 -15.57 4.33
C SER A 566 -16.98 -17.07 4.18
N MET A 567 -17.11 -17.79 5.30
CA MET A 567 -16.97 -19.25 5.35
C MET A 567 -18.30 -19.90 4.98
N SER A 568 -18.59 -19.97 3.68
CA SER A 568 -19.90 -20.37 3.13
C SER A 568 -20.12 -21.88 3.07
N TYR A 569 -19.05 -22.68 2.99
CA TYR A 569 -19.13 -24.14 2.98
C TYR A 569 -18.39 -24.70 4.19
N ASN A 570 -19.08 -25.45 5.05
CA ASN A 570 -18.44 -26.06 6.22
C ASN A 570 -19.24 -27.28 6.72
N PRO A 571 -19.17 -28.43 6.03
CA PRO A 571 -19.85 -29.66 6.45
C PRO A 571 -19.33 -30.22 7.78
N THR A 572 -18.16 -29.79 8.23
CA THR A 572 -17.48 -30.31 9.44
C THR A 572 -17.65 -29.43 10.69
N GLY A 573 -18.32 -28.28 10.57
CA GLY A 573 -18.73 -27.43 11.70
C GLY A 573 -17.58 -26.72 12.42
N GLY A 574 -17.49 -26.88 13.75
CA GLY A 574 -16.54 -26.15 14.59
C GLY A 574 -17.02 -24.74 14.99
N ARG A 575 -16.09 -23.90 15.46
CA ARG A 575 -16.37 -22.56 16.03
C ARG A 575 -15.28 -21.53 15.72
N LYS A 576 -15.63 -20.25 15.59
CA LYS A 576 -14.64 -19.15 15.64
C LYS A 576 -14.04 -19.04 17.06
N GLU A 577 -12.73 -18.82 17.17
CA GLU A 577 -12.05 -18.60 18.47
C GLU A 577 -11.35 -17.25 18.62
N ALA A 578 -11.02 -16.57 17.52
CA ALA A 578 -10.51 -15.20 17.43
C ALA A 578 -10.66 -14.71 15.98
N GLY A 579 -10.39 -13.43 15.69
CA GLY A 579 -10.29 -12.92 14.32
C GLY A 579 -9.38 -13.78 13.43
N GLY A 580 -9.92 -14.27 12.31
CA GLY A 580 -9.23 -15.14 11.35
C GLY A 580 -8.93 -16.56 11.81
N LEU A 581 -9.45 -17.02 12.96
CA LEU A 581 -9.16 -18.35 13.52
C LEU A 581 -10.43 -19.18 13.78
N TRP A 582 -10.58 -20.27 13.03
CA TRP A 582 -11.65 -21.27 13.22
C TRP A 582 -11.10 -22.55 13.87
N ALA A 583 -11.93 -23.23 14.67
CA ALA A 583 -11.52 -24.33 15.53
C ALA A 583 -12.47 -25.54 15.44
N TRP A 584 -11.93 -26.71 15.12
CA TRP A 584 -12.61 -28.00 15.14
C TRP A 584 -12.09 -28.85 16.30
N ARG A 585 -13.00 -29.37 17.11
CA ARG A 585 -12.68 -30.42 18.09
C ARG A 585 -12.86 -31.76 17.39
N LEU A 586 -11.77 -32.50 17.20
CA LEU A 586 -11.83 -33.85 16.64
C LEU A 586 -12.31 -34.83 17.70
N ASP A 587 -13.00 -35.86 17.24
CA ASP A 587 -13.17 -37.10 17.99
C ASP A 587 -11.83 -37.83 18.18
N THR A 588 -11.84 -38.92 18.95
CA THR A 588 -10.60 -39.60 19.32
C THR A 588 -10.09 -40.47 18.15
N LEU A 589 -9.11 -39.94 17.41
CA LEU A 589 -8.40 -40.65 16.35
C LEU A 589 -7.73 -41.92 16.90
N ASN A 590 -8.19 -43.08 16.46
CA ASN A 590 -7.58 -44.38 16.78
C ASN A 590 -6.27 -44.61 15.98
N PRO A 591 -5.35 -45.48 16.44
CA PRO A 591 -4.16 -45.86 15.67
C PRO A 591 -4.54 -46.34 14.27
N GLY A 592 -3.82 -45.87 13.25
CA GLY A 592 -4.05 -46.21 11.84
C GLY A 592 -5.28 -45.54 11.20
N SER A 593 -6.15 -44.90 11.97
CA SER A 593 -7.30 -44.17 11.42
C SER A 593 -6.92 -42.78 10.90
N SER A 594 -7.75 -42.27 9.98
CA SER A 594 -7.69 -40.89 9.49
C SER A 594 -9.00 -40.15 9.70
N THR A 595 -8.97 -38.82 9.58
CA THR A 595 -10.15 -37.96 9.53
C THR A 595 -9.86 -36.79 8.60
N ILE A 596 -10.86 -36.39 7.81
CA ILE A 596 -10.80 -35.28 6.86
C ILE A 596 -11.61 -34.12 7.45
N LEU A 597 -11.01 -32.93 7.52
CA LEU A 597 -11.71 -31.67 7.78
C LEU A 597 -11.78 -30.87 6.48
N GLU A 598 -12.98 -30.60 6.00
CA GLU A 598 -13.21 -29.81 4.79
C GLU A 598 -14.03 -28.55 5.10
N PHE A 599 -13.62 -27.43 4.49
CA PHE A 599 -14.36 -26.17 4.47
C PHE A 599 -14.01 -25.34 3.23
N GLY A 600 -14.91 -24.45 2.82
CA GLY A 600 -14.76 -23.54 1.69
C GLY A 600 -15.08 -22.09 2.04
N VAL A 601 -14.32 -21.17 1.45
CA VAL A 601 -14.40 -19.72 1.67
C VAL A 601 -14.78 -19.02 0.36
N SER A 602 -15.81 -18.18 0.42
CA SER A 602 -16.26 -17.28 -0.66
C SER A 602 -15.68 -15.88 -0.49
N GLY A 603 -15.66 -15.11 -1.59
CA GLY A 603 -15.14 -13.73 -1.62
C GLY A 603 -13.63 -13.60 -1.92
N LEU A 604 -12.98 -14.71 -2.30
CA LEU A 604 -11.59 -14.76 -2.73
C LEU A 604 -11.51 -14.88 -4.26
N ASN A 605 -10.36 -14.55 -4.86
CA ASN A 605 -10.04 -14.93 -6.24
C ASN A 605 -9.10 -16.15 -6.28
N LYS A 606 -9.06 -16.83 -7.43
CA LYS A 606 -8.11 -17.91 -7.71
C LYS A 606 -6.66 -17.45 -7.49
N GLY A 607 -5.99 -18.04 -6.49
CA GLY A 607 -4.61 -17.71 -6.13
C GLY A 607 -4.45 -16.73 -4.95
N ASP A 608 -5.54 -16.31 -4.30
CA ASP A 608 -5.50 -15.42 -3.13
C ASP A 608 -5.07 -16.15 -1.84
N TRP A 609 -5.26 -17.47 -1.78
CA TRP A 609 -5.05 -18.30 -0.61
C TRP A 609 -4.24 -19.56 -0.99
N ASN A 610 -2.90 -19.41 -0.99
CA ASN A 610 -1.94 -20.42 -1.47
C ASN A 610 -1.30 -21.24 -0.34
N GLY A 611 -1.91 -21.27 0.85
CA GLY A 611 -1.39 -21.96 2.02
C GLY A 611 -2.05 -21.48 3.30
N THR A 612 -2.12 -22.38 4.29
CA THR A 612 -2.93 -22.19 5.49
C THR A 612 -2.09 -22.40 6.74
N ASP A 613 -2.25 -21.56 7.76
CA ASP A 613 -1.61 -21.80 9.05
C ASP A 613 -2.50 -22.68 9.92
N VAL A 614 -2.27 -23.99 9.83
CA VAL A 614 -2.87 -24.99 10.72
C VAL A 614 -2.11 -25.07 12.05
N PHE A 615 -2.85 -24.97 13.13
CA PHE A 615 -2.43 -25.07 14.52
C PHE A 615 -3.15 -26.23 15.22
N PHE A 616 -2.64 -26.67 16.38
CA PHE A 616 -3.33 -27.66 17.20
C PHE A 616 -3.17 -27.41 18.71
N ARG A 617 -4.18 -27.86 19.48
CA ARG A 617 -4.10 -28.18 20.91
C ARG A 617 -4.22 -29.68 21.10
N GLY A 618 -3.38 -30.27 21.95
CA GLY A 618 -3.40 -31.69 22.31
C GLY A 618 -2.05 -32.20 22.80
N ASN A 619 -1.98 -33.49 23.15
CA ASN A 619 -0.78 -34.15 23.67
C ASN A 619 -0.07 -34.98 22.58
N GLY A 620 1.21 -34.66 22.35
CA GLY A 620 2.00 -35.16 21.21
C GLY A 620 2.22 -34.06 20.16
N GLU A 621 3.10 -34.31 19.19
CA GLU A 621 3.30 -33.41 18.04
C GLU A 621 2.53 -33.90 16.81
N ILE A 622 2.00 -32.96 16.02
CA ILE A 622 1.44 -33.22 14.69
C ILE A 622 2.44 -32.71 13.64
N ILE A 623 2.89 -33.58 12.74
CA ILE A 623 3.75 -33.21 11.61
C ILE A 623 2.89 -32.50 10.57
N GLY A 624 3.21 -31.24 10.30
CA GLY A 624 2.49 -30.36 9.36
C GLY A 624 1.77 -29.19 10.03
N ALA A 625 1.38 -29.32 11.30
CA ALA A 625 0.71 -28.27 12.07
C ALA A 625 1.58 -27.71 13.21
N THR A 626 1.25 -26.53 13.71
CA THR A 626 2.00 -25.86 14.79
C THR A 626 1.30 -25.98 16.13
N LYS A 627 1.97 -26.41 17.20
CA LYS A 627 1.36 -26.36 18.54
C LYS A 627 1.07 -24.90 18.90
N MET A 628 -0.17 -24.60 19.25
CA MET A 628 -0.58 -23.22 19.52
C MET A 628 -0.06 -22.72 20.88
N ASP A 629 0.35 -21.45 20.93
CA ASP A 629 0.73 -20.76 22.17
C ASP A 629 -0.48 -19.97 22.69
N GLU A 630 -0.90 -20.29 23.92
CA GLU A 630 -2.09 -19.70 24.54
C GLU A 630 -1.88 -18.23 24.93
N LYS A 631 -0.63 -17.80 25.16
CA LYS A 631 -0.32 -16.40 25.49
C LYS A 631 -0.52 -15.48 24.29
N LEU A 632 -0.07 -15.91 23.10
CA LEU A 632 -0.28 -15.15 21.86
C LEU A 632 -1.77 -15.05 21.50
N LEU A 633 -2.55 -16.10 21.76
CA LEU A 633 -4.00 -16.07 21.55
C LEU A 633 -4.70 -15.11 22.53
N GLU A 634 -4.27 -15.04 23.79
CA GLU A 634 -4.75 -14.04 24.74
C GLU A 634 -4.37 -12.61 24.32
N GLU A 635 -3.15 -12.37 23.85
CA GLU A 635 -2.71 -11.06 23.34
C GLU A 635 -3.55 -10.63 22.12
N GLN A 636 -3.81 -11.55 21.19
CA GLN A 636 -4.70 -11.29 20.05
C GLN A 636 -6.12 -10.92 20.52
N ARG A 637 -6.75 -11.72 21.38
CA ARG A 637 -8.09 -11.41 21.94
C ARG A 637 -8.13 -10.07 22.68
N LYS A 638 -7.09 -9.72 23.45
CA LYS A 638 -6.98 -8.43 24.14
C LYS A 638 -6.83 -7.27 23.14
N SER A 639 -6.12 -7.48 22.03
CA SER A 639 -6.01 -6.48 20.95
C SER A 639 -7.32 -6.30 20.17
N GLU A 640 -8.03 -7.40 19.87
CA GLU A 640 -9.32 -7.41 19.17
C GLU A 640 -10.42 -6.73 20.01
N ALA A 641 -10.45 -7.01 21.32
CA ALA A 641 -11.35 -6.33 22.26
C ALA A 641 -11.04 -4.83 22.44
N LEU A 642 -9.75 -4.44 22.42
CA LEU A 642 -9.35 -3.02 22.44
C LEU A 642 -9.77 -2.30 21.15
N GLU A 643 -9.62 -2.96 20.01
CA GLU A 643 -9.97 -2.43 18.68
C GLU A 643 -11.49 -2.24 18.55
N ALA A 644 -12.29 -3.23 18.96
CA ALA A 644 -13.75 -3.10 19.04
C ALA A 644 -14.20 -1.97 19.98
N ALA A 645 -13.56 -1.82 21.15
CA ALA A 645 -13.85 -0.72 22.08
C ALA A 645 -13.45 0.66 21.51
N MET A 646 -12.38 0.74 20.70
CA MET A 646 -12.00 1.96 19.98
C MET A 646 -13.00 2.30 18.86
N GLU A 647 -13.50 1.31 18.12
CA GLU A 647 -14.53 1.46 17.09
C GLU A 647 -15.88 1.90 17.71
N GLU A 648 -16.24 1.37 18.87
CA GLU A 648 -17.44 1.79 19.61
C GLU A 648 -17.32 3.23 20.15
N VAL A 649 -16.15 3.63 20.66
CA VAL A 649 -15.89 5.03 21.03
C VAL A 649 -15.93 5.95 19.81
N ARG A 650 -15.35 5.53 18.67
CA ARG A 650 -15.34 6.30 17.42
C ARG A 650 -16.76 6.53 16.89
N SER A 651 -17.56 5.48 16.79
CA SER A 651 -18.95 5.55 16.31
C SER A 651 -19.85 6.37 17.25
N ARG A 652 -19.58 6.37 18.57
CA ARG A 652 -20.21 7.29 19.54
C ARG A 652 -19.75 8.75 19.35
N GLU A 653 -18.47 9.02 19.11
CA GLU A 653 -17.99 10.39 18.77
C GLU A 653 -18.59 10.88 17.45
N GLU A 654 -18.68 10.04 16.41
CA GLU A 654 -19.26 10.37 15.11
C GLU A 654 -20.79 10.58 15.19
N SER A 655 -21.51 9.79 15.99
CA SER A 655 -22.94 9.95 16.26
C SER A 655 -23.24 11.23 17.06
N SER A 656 -22.40 11.56 18.05
CA SER A 656 -22.48 12.81 18.81
C SER A 656 -22.22 14.03 17.92
N ALA A 657 -21.26 13.94 16.98
CA ALA A 657 -21.01 14.97 15.98
C ALA A 657 -22.20 15.16 15.01
N MET A 658 -22.89 14.07 14.63
CA MET A 658 -24.06 14.15 13.77
C MET A 658 -25.28 14.78 14.49
N GLY A 659 -25.54 14.42 15.75
CA GLY A 659 -26.57 15.06 16.57
C GLY A 659 -26.33 16.57 16.76
N GLY A 660 -25.07 16.97 16.92
CA GLY A 660 -24.66 18.38 16.97
C GLY A 660 -24.77 19.15 15.65
N LEU A 661 -25.02 18.47 14.52
CA LEU A 661 -25.34 19.08 13.22
C LEU A 661 -26.85 19.20 12.98
N ILE A 662 -27.63 18.20 13.40
CA ILE A 662 -29.11 18.24 13.29
C ILE A 662 -29.69 19.41 14.11
N LEU A 663 -29.18 19.62 15.33
CA LEU A 663 -29.48 20.78 16.18
C LEU A 663 -28.98 22.14 15.63
N ARG A 664 -28.44 22.18 14.40
CA ARG A 664 -28.08 23.41 13.68
C ARG A 664 -28.84 23.62 12.37
N SER A 665 -29.51 22.59 11.84
CA SER A 665 -30.35 22.72 10.64
C SER A 665 -31.73 23.31 10.94
N GLU A 666 -32.29 23.06 12.12
CA GLU A 666 -33.65 23.53 12.52
C GLU A 666 -33.70 25.04 12.88
N GLY A 667 -32.62 25.79 12.65
CA GLY A 667 -32.50 27.19 13.08
C GLY A 667 -32.76 28.25 12.00
N VAL A 668 -32.91 27.89 10.71
CA VAL A 668 -33.01 28.87 9.60
C VAL A 668 -33.88 28.38 8.44
N SER A 669 -35.19 28.68 8.48
CA SER A 669 -36.00 29.03 7.30
C SER A 669 -37.42 29.47 7.71
N ASP A 670 -37.77 30.73 7.54
CA ASP A 670 -39.15 31.23 7.63
C ASP A 670 -39.33 32.47 6.71
N SER A 671 -40.13 32.33 5.64
CA SER A 671 -40.79 33.41 4.88
C SER A 671 -41.47 32.92 3.58
N SER A 672 -42.63 33.53 3.26
CA SER A 672 -43.27 33.69 1.92
C SER A 672 -43.80 32.47 1.13
N GLU A 673 -45.09 32.17 1.34
CA GLU A 673 -46.22 32.38 0.40
C GLU A 673 -46.36 31.61 -0.95
N ASP A 674 -47.38 30.72 -0.96
CA ASP A 674 -48.54 30.62 -1.87
C ASP A 674 -48.53 30.09 -3.34
N SER A 675 -49.61 29.35 -3.63
CA SER A 675 -50.26 28.98 -4.93
C SER A 675 -49.59 27.88 -5.81
N ASP A 676 -50.31 26.98 -6.50
CA ASP A 676 -51.77 26.80 -6.63
C ASP A 676 -52.25 25.34 -6.94
N SER A 677 -53.51 25.06 -6.55
CA SER A 677 -54.54 24.12 -7.06
C SER A 677 -54.25 22.68 -7.58
N GLN A 678 -54.97 21.70 -6.97
CA GLN A 678 -55.66 20.52 -7.57
C GLN A 678 -54.81 19.37 -8.16
N ASN A 679 -55.15 18.06 -8.06
CA ASN A 679 -56.27 17.27 -7.48
C ASN A 679 -55.81 15.77 -7.38
N SER A 680 -56.46 14.75 -6.80
CA SER A 680 -57.71 14.54 -5.98
C SER A 680 -57.63 13.15 -5.27
N GLN A 681 -58.68 12.68 -4.59
CA GLN A 681 -58.82 11.32 -3.98
C GLN A 681 -59.86 10.43 -4.73
N PRO A 682 -59.94 9.11 -4.44
CA PRO A 682 -60.89 8.56 -3.43
C PRO A 682 -60.29 7.41 -2.53
N GLU A 683 -60.47 7.39 -1.21
CA GLU A 683 -61.58 6.84 -0.36
C GLU A 683 -61.39 5.37 0.13
N GLU A 684 -61.93 5.09 1.33
CA GLU A 684 -61.96 3.78 2.02
C GLU A 684 -63.22 2.95 1.69
N PRO A 685 -63.31 1.70 2.16
CA PRO A 685 -64.61 1.18 2.63
C PRO A 685 -64.59 0.42 3.98
N LEU A 686 -65.69 0.58 4.74
CA LEU A 686 -66.04 -0.13 5.98
C LEU A 686 -67.23 -1.13 5.74
N PRO A 687 -68.03 -1.60 6.73
CA PRO A 687 -67.75 -2.77 7.58
C PRO A 687 -68.95 -3.77 7.67
N LYS A 688 -68.87 -4.77 8.59
CA LYS A 688 -69.93 -5.63 9.25
C LYS A 688 -69.49 -7.12 9.31
N THR A 689 -69.91 -8.03 10.21
CA THR A 689 -70.77 -8.07 11.44
C THR A 689 -69.96 -8.76 12.58
N GLY A 690 -70.17 -8.60 13.90
CA GLY A 690 -71.36 -8.90 14.72
C GLY A 690 -71.46 -10.41 15.04
N ALA A 691 -71.64 -10.91 16.27
CA ALA A 691 -71.67 -10.29 17.62
C ALA A 691 -70.78 -11.17 18.58
N GLU A 692 -70.85 -11.33 19.92
CA GLU A 692 -71.78 -11.11 21.07
C GLU A 692 -70.91 -10.92 22.37
N TRP A 693 -71.36 -11.04 23.63
CA TRP A 693 -72.31 -10.28 24.46
C TRP A 693 -72.03 -10.66 25.96
N PHE A 694 -71.76 -9.67 26.83
CA PHE A 694 -71.66 -9.69 28.32
C PHE A 694 -70.76 -10.68 29.11
N GLY A 695 -70.17 -10.16 30.21
CA GLY A 695 -69.49 -10.95 31.25
C GLY A 695 -68.51 -10.14 32.12
N LEU A 696 -69.00 -9.38 33.09
CA LEU A 696 -68.19 -8.69 34.12
C LEU A 696 -68.57 -9.16 35.53
N ASP A 697 -67.61 -8.98 36.44
CA ASP A 697 -67.64 -9.08 37.92
C ASP A 697 -67.01 -10.34 38.56
N GLY A 698 -66.19 -10.12 39.59
CA GLY A 698 -65.44 -11.14 40.33
C GLY A 698 -64.22 -10.57 41.10
N GLU A 699 -64.41 -10.26 42.38
CA GLU A 699 -63.42 -9.66 43.30
C GLU A 699 -62.24 -10.59 43.64
N GLY A 700 -61.15 -10.06 44.24
CA GLY A 700 -60.24 -10.90 45.05
C GLY A 700 -58.78 -10.46 45.25
N GLN A 701 -58.55 -9.40 46.05
CA GLN A 701 -57.30 -9.02 46.75
C GLN A 701 -55.94 -9.14 46.02
#